data_AF-A0A200R2P8-F1
#
_entry.id   AF-A0A200R2P8-F1
#
_cell.length_a   1.000
_cell.length_b   1.000
_cell.length_c   1.000
_cell.angle_alpha   90.00
_cell.angle_beta   90.00
_cell.angle_gamma   90.00
#
_symmetry.space_group_name_H-M   'P 1'
#
loop_
_entity.id
_entity.type
_entity.pdbx_description
1 polymer ?
#
loop_
_entity_poly.entity_id
_entity_poly.type
_entity_poly.pdbx_seq_one_letter_code
_entity_poly.pdbx_strand_id
1 'polypeptide(L)'
;MNSLIKSGSIDSALQLFESMPVRDAVSFNLVIASYARHGFSQRSFGLFREMISQGIKENPSTFSSVLGICNNAGFHREGFQVHCRAILLGFDSNLFVGSALVDLYMRSGHPNLSLKLFDELPERNLATWNVALRGLCELGYSDALMDYFSRMQLDEVEANAVTFSYLIRGCSNGQFLPQGEQFHSHVIKMGWVPSNLFVANALVDFYAECGSLIDARKSIEFIPAEDVISWNSIISVHAINGFSLEALEFFDQMQSWGKKPSIRSFLAFLNLASETQNINFGKQIHCFVLKQGFDQGSIHVQSALIDMYGKCGQIESSVSVFDEIHERNLECCNSLMTSLLHCGITEDVIELFGLMVDEEVGLDYVTFSTTLKALSSSASTSFLSCRVVHCCVIKSGFESDIVVSSSLIDAYSRSGHIKESQQIFERILDPNIICFTSIITGYARNGMGREVLEMLEALIERCLQPDAITFLSVLAGCSHSGLVEEGLSVFESMKTVHGIHPDRRHYSCMVDLLGRVGRLVEAEQLLKFATLKGDSKMWSSLLRSCRVHRNEEVGRRAAKALIELEPDDHAAYLQASGFYSEIGDSEASMKIREIKANWNMRKECGYSLIEIMAHGVAENVGPDDMVMLGELEENLNFEVEDEMEEVEFLEMPVWKSERGAKVLINVDGFGAVGDGISDDTQAFVSAWDQACSTSKSVLLVPEGRRYLVNATKFKGPCAGKLIVQIDGTIVAPNEPNNWDKQNPRIWLDFSKLQKVSFQGDGVIDGSGGKWWDSSCKRNKSNALTIDSSSGVRVKGLTIQNAQQMHFVISHCDSVRVVNVKVSAPGTSPNTDGIHITKSTNVGLENCKIGTGDDCISIVNGSSGIKMKNIYCGPGHGISIGSLGKDNSSGIVTKVVVDTAFLKGTTNGLRIKTWQQGGSGYVRAVRFLNVRMDDVANPIIIDQFYCDSPKSCKNQTSAVEISQVVYRNISGTTKSANAIKFACSDTVPCKDIVLNNVNLESEDGTAETYCNSATGFHYGVVHPSADCLVSDKILDTLLIKPDNNDPIHTEL
;
A
#
# COMPACT_ATOMS: atom_id res chain seq x y z
N MET A 1 29.17 29.79 42.89
CA MET A 1 28.26 29.40 41.79
C MET A 1 28.87 29.59 40.40
N ASN A 2 29.18 30.81 39.93
CA ASN A 2 29.76 31.04 38.59
C ASN A 2 31.03 30.20 38.29
N SER A 3 31.93 30.02 39.27
CA SER A 3 33.11 29.16 39.11
C SER A 3 32.78 27.68 38.89
N LEU A 4 31.71 27.16 39.52
CA LEU A 4 31.28 25.76 39.38
C LEU A 4 30.60 25.52 38.03
N ILE A 5 29.85 26.52 37.55
CA ILE A 5 29.25 26.51 36.21
C ILE A 5 30.34 26.48 35.13
N LYS A 6 31.40 27.30 35.30
CA LYS A 6 32.53 27.32 34.36
C LYS A 6 33.36 26.03 34.36
N SER A 7 33.35 25.26 35.45
CA SER A 7 34.03 23.96 35.53
C SER A 7 33.15 22.77 35.08
N GLY A 8 31.92 23.02 34.60
CA GLY A 8 31.00 21.98 34.13
C GLY A 8 30.26 21.21 35.24
N SER A 9 30.40 21.61 36.51
CA SER A 9 29.78 20.92 37.66
C SER A 9 28.40 21.51 37.99
N ILE A 10 27.42 21.25 37.12
CA ILE A 10 26.06 21.85 37.19
C ILE A 10 25.33 21.42 38.47
N ASP A 11 25.40 20.14 38.84
CA ASP A 11 24.70 19.62 40.03
C ASP A 11 25.22 20.25 41.32
N SER A 12 26.54 20.49 41.41
CA SER A 12 27.14 21.21 42.54
C SER A 12 26.78 22.69 42.54
N ALA A 13 26.59 23.30 41.36
CA ALA A 13 26.10 24.67 41.25
C ALA A 13 24.62 24.79 41.67
N LEU A 14 23.80 23.77 41.37
CA LEU A 14 22.39 23.69 41.79
C LEU A 14 22.27 23.48 43.30
N GLN A 15 23.01 22.55 43.89
CA GLN A 15 23.02 22.35 45.35
C GLN A 15 23.40 23.63 46.09
N LEU A 16 24.38 24.36 45.55
CA LEU A 16 24.75 25.66 46.09
C LEU A 16 23.61 26.67 45.95
N PHE A 17 22.97 26.77 44.78
CA PHE A 17 21.83 27.65 44.53
C PHE A 17 20.64 27.36 45.45
N GLU A 18 20.33 26.09 45.67
CA GLU A 18 19.26 25.64 46.56
C GLU A 18 19.55 26.01 48.02
N SER A 19 20.82 25.92 48.43
CA SER A 19 21.27 26.28 49.77
C SER A 19 21.40 27.79 50.03
N MET A 20 21.21 28.65 49.02
CA MET A 20 21.36 30.10 49.19
C MET A 20 20.21 30.66 50.06
N PRO A 21 20.52 31.41 51.15
CA PRO A 21 19.51 31.98 52.03
C PRO A 21 18.73 33.14 51.40
N VAL A 22 19.32 33.81 50.41
CA VAL A 22 18.68 34.85 49.61
C VAL A 22 19.06 34.62 48.15
N ARG A 23 18.07 34.52 47.28
CA ARG A 23 18.24 34.39 45.83
C ARG A 23 17.78 35.69 45.17
N ASP A 24 18.62 36.22 44.29
CA ASP A 24 18.38 37.44 43.52
C ASP A 24 18.35 37.16 42.01
N ALA A 25 18.01 38.16 41.20
CA ALA A 25 17.94 38.02 39.75
C ALA A 25 19.27 37.52 39.12
N VAL A 26 20.42 37.86 39.70
CA VAL A 26 21.73 37.44 39.21
C VAL A 26 21.95 35.94 39.44
N SER A 27 21.61 35.46 40.64
CA SER A 27 21.70 34.04 41.00
C SER A 27 20.79 33.18 40.12
N PHE A 28 19.55 33.60 39.88
CA PHE A 28 18.61 32.94 38.96
C PHE A 28 19.11 32.95 37.52
N ASN A 29 19.52 34.11 37.00
CA ASN A 29 20.01 34.23 35.61
C ASN A 29 21.22 33.32 35.33
N LEU A 30 22.13 33.15 36.30
CA LEU A 30 23.28 32.26 36.17
C LEU A 30 22.87 30.79 36.01
N VAL A 31 21.90 30.32 36.80
CA VAL A 31 21.42 28.94 36.74
C VAL A 31 20.56 28.72 35.49
N ILE A 32 19.65 29.64 35.17
CA ILE A 32 18.83 29.61 33.94
C ILE A 32 19.72 29.51 32.69
N ALA A 33 20.72 30.40 32.55
CA ALA A 33 21.65 30.37 31.42
C ALA A 33 22.52 29.10 31.40
N SER A 34 22.88 28.55 32.58
CA SER A 34 23.64 27.31 32.68
C SER A 34 22.84 26.09 32.21
N TYR A 35 21.59 25.94 32.66
CA TYR A 35 20.70 24.86 32.24
C TYR A 35 20.39 24.95 30.74
N ALA A 36 20.21 26.17 30.22
CA ALA A 36 20.01 26.43 28.80
C ALA A 36 21.19 25.91 27.94
N ARG A 37 22.43 26.22 28.33
CA ARG A 37 23.65 25.81 27.61
C ARG A 37 23.88 24.29 27.58
N HIS A 38 23.27 23.55 28.51
CA HIS A 38 23.42 22.10 28.60
C HIS A 38 22.16 21.35 28.12
N GLY A 39 21.27 22.02 27.38
CA GLY A 39 20.11 21.38 26.74
C GLY A 39 18.90 21.15 27.64
N PHE A 40 18.92 21.60 28.89
CA PHE A 40 17.83 21.41 29.85
C PHE A 40 16.81 22.57 29.81
N SER A 41 16.27 22.86 28.63
CA SER A 41 15.38 24.00 28.33
C SER A 41 14.15 24.08 29.23
N GLN A 42 13.48 22.94 29.46
CA GLN A 42 12.25 22.87 30.25
C GLN A 42 12.47 23.20 31.72
N ARG A 43 13.56 22.69 32.31
CA ARG A 43 13.93 23.00 33.70
C ARG A 43 14.33 24.47 33.84
N SER A 44 15.01 25.02 32.85
CA SER A 44 15.41 26.42 32.83
C SER A 44 14.19 27.37 32.78
N PHE A 45 13.18 27.04 31.96
CA PHE A 45 11.92 27.79 31.95
C PHE A 45 11.12 27.64 33.26
N GLY A 46 11.21 26.47 33.92
CA GLY A 46 10.67 26.25 35.26
C GLY A 46 11.28 27.19 36.31
N LEU A 47 12.61 27.37 36.31
CA LEU A 47 13.31 28.30 37.18
C LEU A 47 12.94 29.76 36.93
N PHE A 48 12.65 30.13 35.67
CA PHE A 48 12.13 31.45 35.34
C PHE A 48 10.74 31.70 35.94
N ARG A 49 9.84 30.71 35.87
CA ARG A 49 8.53 30.79 36.53
C ARG A 49 8.67 30.89 38.06
N GLU A 50 9.60 30.15 38.65
CA GLU A 50 9.91 30.21 40.08
C GLU A 50 10.37 31.63 40.48
N MET A 51 11.31 32.22 39.73
CA MET A 51 11.79 33.58 39.95
C MET A 51 10.64 34.61 39.99
N ILE A 52 9.71 34.50 39.02
CA ILE A 52 8.52 35.37 38.95
C ILE A 52 7.60 35.13 40.15
N SER A 53 7.35 33.87 40.52
CA SER A 53 6.48 33.53 41.66
C SER A 53 7.00 34.03 43.00
N GLN A 54 8.32 34.18 43.13
CA GLN A 54 8.99 34.74 44.31
C GLN A 54 9.02 36.28 44.30
N GLY A 55 8.42 36.93 43.30
CA GLY A 55 8.35 38.38 43.19
C GLY A 55 9.68 39.06 42.85
N ILE A 56 10.67 38.29 42.36
CA ILE A 56 11.97 38.82 41.96
C ILE A 56 11.82 39.48 40.58
N LYS A 57 12.14 40.78 40.49
CA LYS A 57 12.00 41.54 39.25
C LYS A 57 12.98 41.09 38.17
N GLU A 58 12.46 40.92 36.97
CA GLU A 58 13.21 40.61 35.77
C GLU A 58 14.03 41.82 35.30
N ASN A 59 15.16 41.54 34.65
CA ASN A 59 16.02 42.54 34.03
C ASN A 59 16.36 42.14 32.58
N PRO A 60 17.01 43.00 31.79
CA PRO A 60 17.34 42.68 30.39
C PRO A 60 18.14 41.39 30.21
N SER A 61 19.02 41.04 31.17
CA SER A 61 19.78 39.79 31.14
C SER A 61 18.90 38.56 31.39
N THR A 62 17.85 38.68 32.21
CA THR A 62 16.83 37.64 32.41
C THR A 62 16.11 37.37 31.10
N PHE A 63 15.58 38.41 30.45
CA PHE A 63 14.88 38.28 29.17
C PHE A 63 15.77 37.72 28.06
N SER A 64 17.00 38.22 27.91
CA SER A 64 17.94 37.70 26.92
C SER A 64 18.28 36.21 27.14
N SER A 65 18.45 35.79 28.39
CA SER A 65 18.72 34.38 28.73
C SER A 65 17.51 33.47 28.47
N VAL A 66 16.30 33.94 28.80
CA VAL A 66 15.06 33.17 28.64
C VAL A 66 14.63 33.09 27.18
N LEU A 67 14.71 34.19 26.44
CA LEU A 67 14.45 34.20 25.00
C LEU A 67 15.43 33.30 24.24
N GLY A 68 16.70 33.27 24.66
CA GLY A 68 17.68 32.31 24.13
C GLY A 68 17.33 30.84 24.37
N ILE A 69 16.54 30.51 25.40
CA ILE A 69 15.98 29.16 25.61
C ILE A 69 14.81 28.90 24.67
N CYS A 70 13.94 29.90 24.49
CA CYS A 70 12.78 29.81 23.60
C CYS A 70 13.15 29.64 22.13
N ASN A 71 14.42 29.85 21.77
CA ASN A 71 15.00 29.55 20.46
C ASN A 71 15.16 28.06 20.17
N ASN A 72 14.96 27.17 21.16
CA ASN A 72 14.96 25.72 20.97
C ASN A 72 13.60 25.22 20.47
N ALA A 73 13.61 24.26 19.55
CA ALA A 73 12.42 23.64 18.98
C ALA A 73 11.46 23.16 20.09
N GLY A 74 10.26 23.75 20.15
CA GLY A 74 9.22 23.41 21.12
C GLY A 74 8.85 24.50 22.15
N PHE A 75 9.58 25.62 22.23
CA PHE A 75 9.29 26.71 23.19
C PHE A 75 8.95 28.07 22.54
N HIS A 76 8.62 28.09 21.24
CA HIS A 76 8.31 29.34 20.52
C HIS A 76 7.08 30.07 21.10
N ARG A 77 6.06 29.32 21.53
CA ARG A 77 4.84 29.88 22.15
C ARG A 77 5.16 30.61 23.46
N GLU A 78 5.98 30.00 24.31
CA GLU A 78 6.51 30.59 25.52
C GLU A 78 7.38 31.81 25.20
N GLY A 79 8.17 31.77 24.13
CA GLY A 79 8.92 32.92 23.61
C GLY A 79 8.04 34.14 23.32
N PHE A 80 6.89 33.93 22.67
CA PHE A 80 5.93 35.01 22.41
C PHE A 80 5.29 35.55 23.69
N GLN A 81 5.03 34.71 24.69
CA GLN A 81 4.55 35.17 26.00
C GLN A 81 5.60 36.01 26.73
N VAL A 82 6.87 35.60 26.66
CA VAL A 82 8.00 36.35 27.21
C VAL A 82 8.17 37.69 26.49
N HIS A 83 7.97 37.74 25.17
CA HIS A 83 7.94 38.99 24.41
C HIS A 83 6.84 39.94 24.90
N CYS A 84 5.59 39.48 25.02
CA CYS A 84 4.50 40.30 25.55
C CYS A 84 4.83 40.83 26.96
N ARG A 85 5.45 40.00 27.80
CA ARG A 85 5.87 40.40 29.15
C ARG A 85 7.00 41.44 29.12
N ALA A 86 7.95 41.33 28.19
CA ALA A 86 9.01 42.32 28.01
C ALA A 86 8.44 43.70 27.63
N ILE A 87 7.45 43.74 26.74
CA ILE A 87 6.72 44.97 26.38
C ILE A 87 6.00 45.54 27.61
N LEU A 88 5.24 44.71 28.33
CA LEU A 88 4.47 45.15 29.51
C LEU A 88 5.37 45.76 30.61
N LEU A 89 6.63 45.32 30.70
CA LEU A 89 7.60 45.82 31.67
C LEU A 89 8.50 46.95 31.11
N GLY A 90 8.28 47.39 29.86
CA GLY A 90 9.01 48.50 29.24
C GLY A 90 10.44 48.16 28.80
N PHE A 91 10.70 46.90 28.43
CA PHE A 91 12.00 46.45 27.91
C PHE A 91 12.05 46.35 26.37
N ASP A 92 11.02 46.82 25.68
CA ASP A 92 10.85 46.81 24.22
C ASP A 92 11.96 47.59 23.48
N SER A 93 12.49 48.66 24.07
CA SER A 93 13.59 49.47 23.51
C SER A 93 14.99 48.98 23.90
N ASN A 94 15.11 47.89 24.70
CA ASN A 94 16.41 47.41 25.15
C ASN A 94 17.11 46.57 24.06
N LEU A 95 18.31 46.99 23.65
CA LEU A 95 19.08 46.33 22.59
C LEU A 95 19.33 44.83 22.81
N PHE A 96 19.59 44.40 24.05
CA PHE A 96 19.87 42.98 24.35
C PHE A 96 18.60 42.11 24.29
N VAL A 97 17.46 42.67 24.70
CA VAL A 97 16.15 42.01 24.60
C VAL A 97 15.70 41.98 23.15
N GLY A 98 15.80 43.11 22.46
CA GLY A 98 15.46 43.24 21.05
C GLY A 98 16.29 42.32 20.15
N SER A 99 17.61 42.21 20.35
CA SER A 99 18.44 41.27 19.60
C SER A 99 18.05 39.80 19.84
N ALA A 100 17.66 39.44 21.07
CA ALA A 100 17.17 38.09 21.37
C ALA A 100 15.78 37.82 20.77
N LEU A 101 14.92 38.86 20.67
CA LEU A 101 13.62 38.77 20.00
C LEU A 101 13.77 38.62 18.48
N VAL A 102 14.69 39.36 17.85
CA VAL A 102 15.04 39.17 16.43
C VAL A 102 15.45 37.72 16.18
N ASP A 103 16.37 37.16 17.00
CA ASP A 103 16.77 35.75 16.85
C ASP A 103 15.59 34.77 17.06
N LEU A 104 14.71 35.05 18.03
CA LEU A 104 13.51 34.24 18.27
C LEU A 104 12.58 34.21 17.06
N TYR A 105 12.21 35.37 16.52
CA TYR A 105 11.28 35.44 15.39
C TYR A 105 11.91 34.90 14.10
N MET A 106 13.22 35.08 13.87
CA MET A 106 13.92 34.40 12.78
C MET A 106 13.82 32.88 12.90
N ARG A 107 14.20 32.32 14.06
CA ARG A 107 14.17 30.86 14.29
C ARG A 107 12.76 30.27 14.35
N SER A 108 11.76 31.10 14.65
CA SER A 108 10.35 30.70 14.65
C SER A 108 9.71 30.76 13.25
N GLY A 109 10.46 31.07 12.19
CA GLY A 109 9.94 31.14 10.81
C GLY A 109 9.14 32.41 10.50
N HIS A 110 9.34 33.50 11.24
CA HIS A 110 8.62 34.77 11.05
C HIS A 110 9.60 35.92 10.69
N PRO A 111 10.30 35.85 9.55
CA PRO A 111 11.36 36.80 9.19
C PRO A 111 10.85 38.23 9.06
N ASN A 112 9.67 38.45 8.48
CA ASN A 112 9.11 39.80 8.31
C ASN A 112 8.90 40.52 9.66
N LEU A 113 8.39 39.81 10.66
CA LEU A 113 8.21 40.36 12.01
C LEU A 113 9.56 40.60 12.69
N SER A 114 10.51 39.69 12.51
CA SER A 114 11.86 39.86 13.02
C SER A 114 12.57 41.08 12.42
N LEU A 115 12.46 41.27 11.11
CA LEU A 115 13.09 42.39 10.41
C LEU A 115 12.44 43.72 10.78
N LYS A 116 11.12 43.73 10.99
CA LYS A 116 10.43 44.88 11.54
C LYS A 116 10.92 45.25 12.95
N LEU A 117 11.05 44.26 13.84
CA LEU A 117 11.61 44.47 15.17
C LEU A 117 13.06 44.97 15.09
N PHE A 118 13.85 44.46 14.14
CA PHE A 118 15.21 44.90 13.89
C PHE A 118 15.25 46.37 13.45
N ASP A 119 14.39 46.78 12.54
CA ASP A 119 14.29 48.16 12.03
C ASP A 119 13.81 49.15 13.11
N GLU A 120 13.01 48.69 14.07
CA GLU A 120 12.52 49.48 15.21
C GLU A 120 13.58 49.65 16.33
N LEU A 121 14.73 48.98 16.26
CA LEU A 121 15.79 49.12 17.27
C LEU A 121 16.46 50.50 17.22
N PRO A 122 16.64 51.17 18.38
CA PRO A 122 17.20 52.51 18.44
C PRO A 122 18.68 52.56 18.01
N GLU A 123 19.43 51.48 18.25
CA GLU A 123 20.81 51.30 17.81
C GLU A 123 21.03 49.86 17.36
N ARG A 124 21.85 49.64 16.33
CA ARG A 124 22.15 48.31 15.77
C ARG A 124 23.65 48.11 15.71
N ASN A 125 24.19 47.28 16.62
CA ASN A 125 25.61 46.95 16.64
C ASN A 125 25.91 45.71 15.78
N LEU A 126 27.20 45.39 15.59
CA LEU A 126 27.64 44.24 14.79
C LEU A 126 26.99 42.91 15.21
N ALA A 127 26.72 42.72 16.51
CA ALA A 127 26.08 41.49 16.97
C ALA A 127 24.62 41.40 16.50
N THR A 128 23.86 42.49 16.59
CA THR A 128 22.48 42.54 16.10
C THR A 128 22.40 42.35 14.59
N TRP A 129 23.32 42.97 13.82
CA TRP A 129 23.43 42.76 12.37
C TRP A 129 23.71 41.30 12.03
N ASN A 130 24.68 40.68 12.71
CA ASN A 130 25.01 39.27 12.50
C ASN A 130 23.87 38.32 12.87
N VAL A 131 23.00 38.67 13.83
CA VAL A 131 21.79 37.88 14.13
C VAL A 131 20.80 37.92 12.97
N ALA A 132 20.52 39.11 12.42
CA ALA A 132 19.62 39.26 11.28
C ALA A 132 20.17 38.57 10.03
N LEU A 133 21.45 38.78 9.70
CA LEU A 133 22.11 38.15 8.55
C LEU A 133 22.19 36.63 8.70
N ARG A 134 22.48 36.10 9.89
CA ARG A 134 22.41 34.66 10.15
C ARG A 134 21.00 34.12 9.90
N GLY A 135 19.97 34.78 10.45
CA GLY A 135 18.59 34.34 10.29
C GLY A 135 18.15 34.32 8.82
N LEU A 136 18.47 35.37 8.06
CA LEU A 136 18.19 35.42 6.61
C LEU A 136 18.95 34.34 5.84
N CYS A 137 20.21 34.08 6.20
CA CYS A 137 21.02 33.01 5.61
C CYS A 137 20.44 31.63 5.90
N GLU A 138 20.09 31.33 7.16
CA GLU A 138 19.50 30.05 7.59
C GLU A 138 18.12 29.79 6.96
N LEU A 139 17.34 30.85 6.72
CA LEU A 139 16.04 30.79 6.06
C LEU A 139 16.10 30.83 4.52
N GLY A 140 17.30 30.99 3.93
CA GLY A 140 17.49 30.98 2.47
C GLY A 140 17.06 32.25 1.73
N TYR A 141 16.81 33.37 2.43
CA TYR A 141 16.44 34.65 1.80
C TYR A 141 17.68 35.40 1.27
N SER A 142 18.32 34.85 0.23
CA SER A 142 19.60 35.34 -0.29
C SER A 142 19.56 36.77 -0.82
N ASP A 143 18.48 37.19 -1.48
CA ASP A 143 18.34 38.57 -1.98
C ASP A 143 18.21 39.59 -0.84
N ALA A 144 17.36 39.29 0.15
CA ALA A 144 17.20 40.13 1.33
C ALA A 144 18.50 40.19 2.16
N LEU A 145 19.27 39.10 2.21
CA LEU A 145 20.58 39.08 2.84
C LEU A 145 21.54 40.10 2.20
N MET A 146 21.57 40.19 0.86
CA MET A 146 22.41 41.15 0.14
C MET A 146 21.94 42.60 0.34
N ASP A 147 20.63 42.83 0.35
CA ASP A 147 20.05 44.15 0.66
C ASP A 147 20.44 44.61 2.07
N TYR A 148 20.27 43.73 3.07
CA TYR A 148 20.63 44.04 4.45
C TYR A 148 22.14 44.23 4.66
N PHE A 149 22.99 43.53 3.90
CA PHE A 149 24.42 43.81 3.91
C PHE A 149 24.75 45.19 3.35
N SER A 150 24.08 45.59 2.26
CA SER A 150 24.23 46.94 1.69
C SER A 150 23.77 48.00 2.69
N ARG A 151 22.68 47.75 3.42
CA ARG A 151 22.21 48.62 4.52
C ARG A 151 23.20 48.68 5.68
N MET A 152 23.82 47.56 6.07
CA MET A 152 24.87 47.51 7.10
C MET A 152 26.07 48.39 6.72
N GLN A 153 26.46 48.39 5.43
CA GLN A 153 27.52 49.25 4.92
C GLN A 153 27.14 50.73 4.94
N LEU A 154 25.89 51.07 4.62
CA LEU A 154 25.36 52.44 4.71
C LEU A 154 25.30 52.95 6.14
N ASP A 155 25.01 52.07 7.11
CA ASP A 155 25.03 52.37 8.54
C ASP A 155 26.46 52.37 9.12
N GLU A 156 27.50 52.30 8.27
CA GLU A 156 28.94 52.36 8.59
C GLU A 156 29.40 51.32 9.63
N VAL A 157 28.72 50.16 9.70
CA VAL A 157 29.11 49.07 10.61
C VAL A 157 30.12 48.15 9.93
N GLU A 158 31.32 48.04 10.50
CA GLU A 158 32.39 47.20 9.95
C GLU A 158 32.06 45.70 10.05
N ALA A 159 31.99 45.03 8.91
CA ALA A 159 31.74 43.59 8.81
C ALA A 159 32.97 42.78 9.23
N ASN A 160 32.73 41.64 9.88
CA ASN A 160 33.79 40.73 10.31
C ASN A 160 33.77 39.40 9.54
N ALA A 161 34.73 38.51 9.83
CA ALA A 161 34.82 37.21 9.19
C ALA A 161 33.53 36.37 9.33
N VAL A 162 32.79 36.50 10.43
CA VAL A 162 31.51 35.82 10.62
C VAL A 162 30.42 36.40 9.70
N THR A 163 30.36 37.73 9.55
CA THR A 163 29.47 38.38 8.58
C THR A 163 29.69 37.82 7.18
N PHE A 164 30.95 37.76 6.72
CA PHE A 164 31.28 37.22 5.40
C PHE A 164 30.99 35.72 5.27
N SER A 165 31.10 34.93 6.34
CA SER A 165 30.68 33.52 6.28
C SER A 165 29.18 33.36 5.98
N TYR A 166 28.32 34.23 6.53
CA TYR A 166 26.90 34.23 6.20
C TYR A 166 26.63 34.71 4.78
N LEU A 167 27.35 35.73 4.30
CA LEU A 167 27.19 36.24 2.93
C LEU A 167 27.62 35.22 1.88
N ILE A 168 28.77 34.57 2.09
CA ILE A 168 29.27 33.51 1.21
C ILE A 168 28.29 32.33 1.22
N ARG A 169 27.78 31.95 2.39
CA ARG A 169 26.75 30.89 2.47
C ARG A 169 25.40 31.31 1.89
N GLY A 170 25.04 32.59 1.96
CA GLY A 170 23.89 33.14 1.24
C GLY A 170 24.07 33.09 -0.27
N CYS A 171 25.27 33.39 -0.78
CA CYS A 171 25.59 33.18 -2.19
C CYS A 171 25.50 31.69 -2.59
N SER A 172 25.90 30.79 -1.69
CA SER A 172 25.71 29.34 -1.85
C SER A 172 24.23 29.01 -2.07
N ASN A 173 23.37 29.47 -1.15
CA ASN A 173 21.93 29.21 -1.18
C ASN A 173 21.24 29.84 -2.41
N GLY A 174 21.66 31.03 -2.82
CA GLY A 174 21.12 31.73 -4.00
C GLY A 174 21.81 31.37 -5.32
N GLN A 175 22.84 30.51 -5.30
CA GLN A 175 23.72 30.22 -6.43
C GLN A 175 24.31 31.47 -7.11
N PHE A 176 24.58 32.52 -6.33
CA PHE A 176 25.10 33.82 -6.79
C PHE A 176 26.62 33.79 -6.99
N LEU A 177 27.07 33.05 -8.01
CA LEU A 177 28.50 32.86 -8.30
C LEU A 177 29.28 34.19 -8.43
N PRO A 178 28.83 35.20 -9.21
CA PRO A 178 29.59 36.44 -9.38
C PRO A 178 29.76 37.24 -8.08
N GLN A 179 28.73 37.26 -7.23
CA GLN A 179 28.73 37.98 -5.95
C GLN A 179 29.59 37.24 -4.93
N GLY A 180 29.51 35.90 -4.88
CA GLY A 180 30.36 35.11 -4.00
C GLY A 180 31.84 35.16 -4.38
N GLU A 181 32.20 35.27 -5.66
CA GLU A 181 33.59 35.50 -6.10
C GLU A 181 34.13 36.88 -5.66
N GLN A 182 33.28 37.91 -5.62
CA GLN A 182 33.65 39.22 -5.09
C GLN A 182 33.93 39.14 -3.58
N PHE A 183 33.09 38.43 -2.83
CA PHE A 183 33.31 38.19 -1.41
C PHE A 183 34.55 37.32 -1.15
N HIS A 184 34.78 36.28 -1.95
CA HIS A 184 36.01 35.48 -1.90
C HIS A 184 37.25 36.36 -2.08
N SER A 185 37.25 37.23 -3.09
CA SER A 185 38.33 38.20 -3.32
C SER A 185 38.53 39.15 -2.14
N HIS A 186 37.45 39.56 -1.47
CA HIS A 186 37.51 40.40 -0.29
C HIS A 186 38.14 39.68 0.91
N VAL A 187 37.69 38.46 1.21
CA VAL A 187 38.22 37.70 2.37
C VAL A 187 39.68 37.27 2.17
N ILE A 188 40.14 37.10 0.92
CA ILE A 188 41.56 36.95 0.61
C ILE A 188 42.33 38.23 0.97
N LYS A 189 41.86 39.41 0.53
CA LYS A 189 42.52 40.70 0.83
C LYS A 189 42.63 40.98 2.33
N MET A 190 41.63 40.54 3.11
CA MET A 190 41.62 40.66 4.57
C MET A 190 42.47 39.58 5.28
N GLY A 191 43.01 38.61 4.55
CA GLY A 191 43.83 37.53 5.10
C GLY A 191 43.04 36.49 5.92
N TRP A 192 41.71 36.42 5.75
CA TRP A 192 40.86 35.54 6.55
C TRP A 192 40.82 34.09 6.06
N VAL A 193 41.12 33.82 4.79
CA VAL A 193 41.10 32.46 4.23
C VAL A 193 41.99 31.49 5.03
N PRO A 194 43.28 31.78 5.31
CA PRO A 194 44.13 30.88 6.11
C PRO A 194 43.98 31.06 7.63
N SER A 195 43.37 32.15 8.11
CA SER A 195 43.34 32.50 9.53
C SER A 195 41.98 32.30 10.20
N ASN A 196 40.92 32.06 9.43
CA ASN A 196 39.56 31.88 9.91
C ASN A 196 38.87 30.67 9.25
N LEU A 197 38.75 29.60 10.02
CA LEU A 197 38.17 28.32 9.57
C LEU A 197 36.72 28.46 9.11
N PHE A 198 35.92 29.36 9.69
CA PHE A 198 34.52 29.57 9.28
C PHE A 198 34.43 30.14 7.86
N VAL A 199 35.35 31.03 7.49
CA VAL A 199 35.42 31.61 6.13
C VAL A 199 35.91 30.55 5.14
N ALA A 200 36.94 29.79 5.49
CA ALA A 200 37.47 28.73 4.64
C ALA A 200 36.40 27.65 4.35
N ASN A 201 35.65 27.23 5.37
CA ASN A 201 34.57 26.25 5.22
C ASN A 201 33.41 26.80 4.38
N ALA A 202 33.02 28.05 4.60
CA ALA A 202 31.97 28.69 3.80
C ALA A 202 32.33 28.79 2.29
N LEU A 203 33.61 29.01 1.96
CA LEU A 203 34.08 29.05 0.57
C LEU A 203 34.01 27.69 -0.12
N VAL A 204 34.33 26.61 0.59
CA VAL A 204 34.18 25.24 0.07
C VAL A 204 32.71 24.94 -0.23
N ASP A 205 31.82 25.20 0.73
CA ASP A 205 30.37 25.01 0.54
C ASP A 205 29.82 25.87 -0.61
N PHE A 206 30.24 27.14 -0.70
CA PHE A 206 29.82 28.06 -1.77
C PHE A 206 30.20 27.56 -3.17
N TYR A 207 31.48 27.26 -3.40
CA TYR A 207 31.92 26.83 -4.74
C TYR A 207 31.36 25.46 -5.11
N ALA A 208 31.13 24.61 -4.11
CA ALA A 208 30.45 23.34 -4.28
C ALA A 208 29.01 23.50 -4.79
N GLU A 209 28.18 24.30 -4.10
CA GLU A 209 26.77 24.52 -4.46
C GLU A 209 26.60 25.32 -5.75
N CYS A 210 27.57 26.18 -6.10
CA CYS A 210 27.59 26.89 -7.38
C CYS A 210 28.19 26.06 -8.54
N GLY A 211 28.58 24.81 -8.31
CA GLY A 211 29.08 23.90 -9.35
C GLY A 211 30.51 24.16 -9.83
N SER A 212 31.28 25.05 -9.19
CA SER A 212 32.71 25.26 -9.51
C SER A 212 33.61 24.34 -8.67
N LEU A 213 33.69 23.08 -9.08
CA LEU A 213 34.45 22.05 -8.38
C LEU A 213 35.95 22.31 -8.33
N ILE A 214 36.49 23.00 -9.33
CA ILE A 214 37.92 23.36 -9.38
C ILE A 214 38.24 24.37 -8.28
N ASP A 215 37.40 25.36 -8.07
CA ASP A 215 37.63 26.40 -7.05
C ASP A 215 37.24 25.92 -5.64
N ALA A 216 36.27 24.99 -5.54
CA ALA A 216 36.01 24.25 -4.31
C ALA A 216 37.26 23.44 -3.88
N ARG A 217 37.93 22.77 -4.83
CA ARG A 217 39.18 22.04 -4.57
C ARG A 217 40.31 22.98 -4.14
N LYS A 218 40.52 24.12 -4.79
CA LYS A 218 41.56 25.07 -4.37
C LYS A 218 41.30 25.60 -2.96
N SER A 219 40.03 25.82 -2.61
CA SER A 219 39.65 26.34 -1.29
C SER A 219 39.99 25.38 -0.15
N ILE A 220 40.05 24.06 -0.40
CA ILE A 220 40.40 23.06 0.63
C ILE A 220 41.89 23.04 0.98
N GLU A 221 42.78 23.48 0.08
CA GLU A 221 44.23 23.50 0.32
C GLU A 221 44.61 24.45 1.46
N PHE A 222 43.71 25.37 1.81
CA PHE A 222 43.87 26.33 2.90
C PHE A 222 43.24 25.87 4.23
N ILE A 223 42.53 24.73 4.24
CA ILE A 223 41.91 24.15 5.43
C ILE A 223 42.91 23.20 6.10
N PRO A 224 43.16 23.32 7.42
CA PRO A 224 44.03 22.40 8.14
C PRO A 224 43.55 20.94 7.99
N ALA A 225 44.49 20.01 7.75
CA ALA A 225 44.22 18.57 7.61
C ALA A 225 43.49 17.93 8.82
N GLU A 226 43.43 18.62 9.95
CA GLU A 226 42.77 18.14 11.17
C GLU A 226 41.27 18.46 11.24
N ASP A 227 40.73 19.33 10.36
CA ASP A 227 39.30 19.70 10.38
C ASP A 227 38.42 18.66 9.68
N VAL A 228 37.74 17.83 10.48
CA VAL A 228 36.84 16.78 9.99
C VAL A 228 35.58 17.36 9.33
N ILE A 229 35.18 18.60 9.65
CA ILE A 229 33.91 19.18 9.17
C ILE A 229 33.99 19.47 7.66
N SER A 230 35.04 20.10 7.18
CA SER A 230 35.20 20.47 5.75
C SER A 230 35.44 19.26 4.85
N TRP A 231 36.11 18.22 5.36
CA TRP A 231 36.31 16.97 4.63
C TRP A 231 35.01 16.16 4.50
N ASN A 232 34.08 16.27 5.45
CA ASN A 232 32.75 15.69 5.31
C ASN A 232 31.89 16.45 4.30
N SER A 233 31.96 17.79 4.30
CA SER A 233 31.28 18.62 3.29
C SER A 233 31.76 18.28 1.88
N ILE A 234 33.07 18.12 1.65
CA ILE A 234 33.58 17.86 0.29
C ILE A 234 33.23 16.45 -0.22
N ILE A 235 33.28 15.43 0.64
CA ILE A 235 32.85 14.07 0.29
C ILE A 235 31.37 14.07 -0.06
N SER A 236 30.55 14.77 0.74
CA SER A 236 29.11 14.91 0.49
C SER A 236 28.84 15.58 -0.85
N VAL A 237 29.52 16.68 -1.13
CA VAL A 237 29.36 17.44 -2.38
C VAL A 237 29.79 16.62 -3.60
N HIS A 238 30.95 15.97 -3.56
CA HIS A 238 31.44 15.20 -4.70
C HIS A 238 30.56 13.97 -4.96
N ALA A 239 30.04 13.34 -3.90
CA ALA A 239 29.08 12.26 -4.03
C ALA A 239 27.75 12.72 -4.62
N ILE A 240 27.18 13.85 -4.14
CA ILE A 240 25.91 14.41 -4.64
C ILE A 240 26.02 14.84 -6.12
N ASN A 241 27.20 15.30 -6.56
CA ASN A 241 27.44 15.71 -7.94
C ASN A 241 27.88 14.57 -8.87
N GLY A 242 27.83 13.30 -8.41
CA GLY A 242 28.12 12.12 -9.22
C GLY A 242 29.61 11.81 -9.43
N PHE A 243 30.53 12.56 -8.83
CA PHE A 243 31.99 12.38 -8.92
C PHE A 243 32.48 11.32 -7.92
N SER A 244 32.08 10.08 -8.21
CA SER A 244 32.25 8.92 -7.34
C SER A 244 33.70 8.60 -7.00
N LEU A 245 34.61 8.79 -7.95
CA LEU A 245 36.03 8.43 -7.81
C LEU A 245 36.75 9.42 -6.91
N GLU A 246 36.48 10.71 -7.11
CA GLU A 246 37.06 11.80 -6.35
C GLU A 246 36.55 11.80 -4.89
N ALA A 247 35.26 11.50 -4.69
CA ALA A 247 34.70 11.31 -3.35
C ALA A 247 35.41 10.16 -2.59
N LEU A 248 35.78 9.09 -3.30
CA LEU A 248 36.53 7.97 -2.73
C LEU A 248 38.00 8.29 -2.47
N GLU A 249 38.65 9.08 -3.34
CA GLU A 249 40.03 9.57 -3.11
C GLU A 249 40.11 10.44 -1.85
N PHE A 250 39.15 11.36 -1.65
CA PHE A 250 39.10 12.17 -0.43
C PHE A 250 38.80 11.33 0.81
N PHE A 251 37.99 10.28 0.68
CA PHE A 251 37.71 9.32 1.76
C PHE A 251 38.91 8.44 2.13
N ASP A 252 39.73 8.04 1.15
CA ASP A 252 40.97 7.31 1.38
C ASP A 252 42.03 8.20 2.07
N GLN A 253 42.16 9.46 1.60
CA GLN A 253 43.04 10.44 2.24
C GLN A 253 42.63 10.73 3.69
N MET A 254 41.34 10.91 3.96
CA MET A 254 40.80 11.12 5.31
C MET A 254 41.15 9.95 6.26
N GLN A 255 41.08 8.71 5.76
CA GLN A 255 41.44 7.51 6.53
C GLN A 255 42.95 7.40 6.75
N SER A 256 43.77 7.77 5.75
CA SER A 256 45.24 7.74 5.86
C SER A 256 45.78 8.64 6.98
N TRP A 257 45.03 9.68 7.37
CA TRP A 257 45.33 10.57 8.49
C TRP A 257 44.74 10.12 9.83
N GLY A 258 44.14 8.92 9.88
CA GLY A 258 43.57 8.34 11.10
C GLY A 258 42.29 9.02 11.59
N LYS A 259 41.59 9.78 10.73
CA LYS A 259 40.31 10.42 11.06
C LYS A 259 39.15 9.49 10.71
N LYS A 260 38.11 9.50 11.54
CA LYS A 260 36.92 8.65 11.35
C LYS A 260 35.87 9.36 10.50
N PRO A 261 35.26 8.69 9.51
CA PRO A 261 34.12 9.22 8.75
C PRO A 261 32.94 9.57 9.66
N SER A 262 32.18 10.58 9.27
CA SER A 262 30.95 10.97 9.98
C SER A 262 29.72 10.31 9.36
N ILE A 263 28.58 10.42 10.06
CA ILE A 263 27.26 10.05 9.53
C ILE A 263 27.01 10.71 8.16
N ARG A 264 27.37 11.99 7.97
CA ARG A 264 27.20 12.69 6.68
C ARG A 264 27.98 12.03 5.53
N SER A 265 29.18 11.53 5.81
CA SER A 265 29.99 10.81 4.81
C SER A 265 29.30 9.52 4.37
N PHE A 266 28.69 8.78 5.31
CA PHE A 266 27.96 7.55 4.98
C PHE A 266 26.69 7.82 4.18
N LEU A 267 25.91 8.84 4.56
CA LEU A 267 24.72 9.26 3.80
C LEU A 267 25.09 9.58 2.34
N ALA A 268 26.15 10.35 2.14
CA ALA A 268 26.65 10.72 0.83
C ALA A 268 26.98 9.49 -0.05
N PHE A 269 27.72 8.53 0.50
CA PHE A 269 28.07 7.32 -0.25
C PHE A 269 26.91 6.36 -0.49
N LEU A 270 25.98 6.26 0.48
CA LEU A 270 24.77 5.46 0.32
C LEU A 270 23.86 6.06 -0.75
N ASN A 271 23.64 7.37 -0.74
CA ASN A 271 22.89 8.07 -1.79
C ASN A 271 23.53 7.89 -3.17
N LEU A 272 24.86 8.03 -3.25
CA LEU A 272 25.58 7.77 -4.49
C LEU A 272 25.39 6.32 -4.99
N ALA A 273 25.41 5.34 -4.08
CA ALA A 273 25.12 3.95 -4.42
C ALA A 273 23.69 3.78 -4.94
N SER A 274 22.71 4.46 -4.33
CA SER A 274 21.32 4.49 -4.78
C SER A 274 21.17 5.08 -6.18
N GLU A 275 21.77 6.24 -6.45
CA GLU A 275 21.68 6.96 -7.72
C GLU A 275 22.37 6.22 -8.87
N THR A 276 23.52 5.61 -8.58
CA THR A 276 24.26 4.81 -9.57
C THR A 276 23.74 3.36 -9.66
N GLN A 277 22.76 2.99 -8.84
CA GLN A 277 22.25 1.63 -8.67
C GLN A 277 23.37 0.59 -8.43
N ASN A 278 24.46 1.00 -7.79
CA ASN A 278 25.63 0.17 -7.55
C ASN A 278 25.56 -0.54 -6.20
N ILE A 279 24.84 -1.66 -6.18
CA ILE A 279 24.62 -2.46 -4.98
C ILE A 279 25.92 -2.96 -4.32
N ASN A 280 26.94 -3.27 -5.12
CA ASN A 280 28.22 -3.78 -4.59
C ASN A 280 28.97 -2.69 -3.83
N PHE A 281 28.88 -1.45 -4.30
CA PHE A 281 29.43 -0.30 -3.59
C PHE A 281 28.63 -0.03 -2.29
N GLY A 282 27.30 -0.03 -2.37
CA GLY A 282 26.43 0.12 -1.20
C GLY A 282 26.69 -0.91 -0.10
N LYS A 283 26.89 -2.19 -0.47
CA LYS A 283 27.25 -3.27 0.47
C LYS A 283 28.61 -3.04 1.15
N GLN A 284 29.61 -2.50 0.44
CA GLN A 284 30.91 -2.17 1.04
C GLN A 284 30.79 -1.05 2.08
N ILE A 285 30.01 -0.01 1.76
CA ILE A 285 29.72 1.09 2.68
C ILE A 285 28.94 0.60 3.89
N HIS A 286 27.93 -0.25 3.70
CA HIS A 286 27.18 -0.87 4.80
C HIS A 286 28.09 -1.70 5.73
N CYS A 287 29.00 -2.53 5.18
CA CYS A 287 30.00 -3.23 5.98
C CYS A 287 30.89 -2.27 6.79
N PHE A 288 31.20 -1.10 6.25
CA PHE A 288 31.98 -0.09 6.94
C PHE A 288 31.17 0.59 8.07
N VAL A 289 29.90 0.91 7.82
CA VAL A 289 28.95 1.41 8.83
C VAL A 289 28.88 0.45 10.03
N LEU A 290 28.72 -0.86 9.77
CA LEU A 290 28.70 -1.91 10.80
C LEU A 290 30.01 -1.95 11.61
N LYS A 291 31.17 -1.89 10.94
CA LYS A 291 32.48 -1.90 11.62
C LYS A 291 32.71 -0.68 12.51
N GLN A 292 32.08 0.45 12.18
CA GLN A 292 32.18 1.68 12.97
C GLN A 292 31.09 1.80 14.05
N GLY A 293 30.10 0.89 14.06
CA GLY A 293 29.00 0.88 15.04
C GLY A 293 27.94 1.96 14.81
N PHE A 294 27.79 2.44 13.58
CA PHE A 294 26.76 3.45 13.23
C PHE A 294 25.43 2.82 12.79
N ASP A 295 25.36 1.50 12.65
CA ASP A 295 24.20 0.70 12.25
C ASP A 295 23.06 0.72 13.28
N GLN A 296 23.38 0.79 14.58
CA GLN A 296 22.39 0.79 15.68
C GLN A 296 22.25 2.16 16.36
N GLY A 297 23.12 3.13 16.03
CA GLY A 297 23.24 4.41 16.75
C GLY A 297 22.76 5.64 15.99
N SER A 298 22.35 5.50 14.72
CA SER A 298 21.93 6.64 13.88
C SER A 298 20.76 6.29 12.97
N ILE A 299 19.60 6.88 13.28
CA ILE A 299 18.37 6.77 12.50
C ILE A 299 18.60 7.17 11.04
N HIS A 300 19.35 8.25 10.81
CA HIS A 300 19.67 8.73 9.46
C HIS A 300 20.44 7.68 8.63
N VAL A 301 21.38 6.96 9.24
CA VAL A 301 22.14 5.91 8.53
C VAL A 301 21.25 4.71 8.24
N GLN A 302 20.39 4.32 9.18
CA GLN A 302 19.42 3.22 9.00
C GLN A 302 18.44 3.54 7.86
N SER A 303 17.85 4.74 7.85
CA SER A 303 16.98 5.24 6.78
C SER A 303 17.69 5.23 5.41
N ALA A 304 18.92 5.72 5.33
CA ALA A 304 19.68 5.73 4.07
C ALA A 304 20.07 4.32 3.59
N LEU A 305 20.31 3.37 4.49
CA LEU A 305 20.55 1.98 4.13
C LEU A 305 19.29 1.32 3.54
N ILE A 306 18.13 1.55 4.17
CA ILE A 306 16.82 1.09 3.69
C ILE A 306 16.57 1.61 2.27
N ASP A 307 16.71 2.93 2.06
CA ASP A 307 16.51 3.57 0.76
C ASP A 307 17.51 3.08 -0.30
N MET A 308 18.79 2.90 0.07
CA MET A 308 19.82 2.39 -0.84
C MET A 308 19.54 0.97 -1.31
N TYR A 309 19.20 0.06 -0.39
CA TYR A 309 18.83 -1.30 -0.77
C TYR A 309 17.54 -1.33 -1.62
N GLY A 310 16.55 -0.51 -1.27
CA GLY A 310 15.30 -0.39 -2.01
C GLY A 310 15.48 0.10 -3.44
N LYS A 311 16.16 1.24 -3.63
CA LYS A 311 16.46 1.81 -4.96
C LYS A 311 17.40 0.95 -5.80
N CYS A 312 18.21 0.10 -5.19
CA CYS A 312 19.02 -0.90 -5.88
C CYS A 312 18.24 -2.21 -6.20
N GLY A 313 16.93 -2.28 -5.91
CA GLY A 313 16.08 -3.44 -6.19
C GLY A 313 16.30 -4.64 -5.25
N GLN A 314 16.98 -4.48 -4.12
CA GLN A 314 17.21 -5.52 -3.11
C GLN A 314 16.27 -5.31 -1.91
N ILE A 315 14.96 -5.41 -2.16
CA ILE A 315 13.94 -5.11 -1.16
C ILE A 315 14.04 -5.98 0.11
N GLU A 316 14.40 -7.26 -0.03
CA GLU A 316 14.60 -8.16 1.12
C GLU A 316 15.68 -7.64 2.09
N SER A 317 16.75 -7.05 1.56
CA SER A 317 17.81 -6.45 2.38
C SER A 317 17.35 -5.13 3.01
N SER A 318 16.51 -4.36 2.32
CA SER A 318 15.89 -3.15 2.85
C SER A 318 14.98 -3.46 4.05
N VAL A 319 14.11 -4.47 3.91
CA VAL A 319 13.23 -4.96 4.98
C VAL A 319 14.04 -5.54 6.14
N SER A 320 15.11 -6.30 5.87
CA SER A 320 15.98 -6.84 6.93
C SER A 320 16.61 -5.74 7.78
N VAL A 321 17.08 -4.64 7.16
CA VAL A 321 17.63 -3.49 7.91
C VAL A 321 16.53 -2.80 8.73
N PHE A 322 15.31 -2.74 8.20
CA PHE A 322 14.16 -2.17 8.93
C PHE A 322 13.72 -3.03 10.13
N ASP A 323 13.70 -4.36 9.98
CA ASP A 323 13.32 -5.30 11.04
C ASP A 323 14.30 -5.33 12.22
N GLU A 324 15.55 -4.92 11.99
CA GLU A 324 16.58 -4.78 13.03
C GLU A 324 16.38 -3.51 13.90
N ILE A 325 15.47 -2.61 13.54
CA ILE A 325 15.20 -1.37 14.27
C ILE A 325 14.32 -1.66 15.50
N HIS A 326 14.81 -1.30 16.69
CA HIS A 326 14.09 -1.54 17.95
C HIS A 326 12.89 -0.62 18.19
N GLU A 327 12.92 0.63 17.70
CA GLU A 327 11.83 1.59 17.82
C GLU A 327 11.54 2.19 16.44
N ARG A 328 10.36 1.90 15.90
CA ARG A 328 9.95 2.39 14.59
C ARG A 328 9.81 3.90 14.63
N ASN A 329 10.51 4.56 13.72
CA ASN A 329 10.52 6.01 13.58
C ASN A 329 10.08 6.41 12.17
N LEU A 330 9.58 7.64 12.06
CA LEU A 330 9.03 8.20 10.83
C LEU A 330 10.02 8.14 9.65
N GLU A 331 11.30 8.49 9.85
CA GLU A 331 12.31 8.51 8.79
C GLU A 331 12.52 7.13 8.16
N CYS A 332 12.64 6.08 8.99
CA CYS A 332 12.84 4.71 8.53
C CYS A 332 11.58 4.13 7.90
N CYS A 333 10.39 4.40 8.46
CA CYS A 333 9.13 3.98 7.87
C CYS A 333 8.93 4.61 6.48
N ASN A 334 9.12 5.93 6.36
CA ASN A 334 9.06 6.62 5.08
C ASN A 334 10.05 6.05 4.06
N SER A 335 11.29 5.76 4.49
CA SER A 335 12.31 5.17 3.61
C SER A 335 11.94 3.78 3.11
N LEU A 336 11.29 2.97 3.95
CA LEU A 336 10.80 1.65 3.54
C LEU A 336 9.57 1.79 2.63
N MET A 337 8.64 2.69 2.93
CA MET A 337 7.47 2.96 2.08
C MET A 337 7.89 3.41 0.68
N THR A 338 8.84 4.34 0.57
CA THR A 338 9.36 4.79 -0.74
C THR A 338 10.08 3.68 -1.48
N SER A 339 10.83 2.83 -0.75
CA SER A 339 11.54 1.67 -1.30
C SER A 339 10.58 0.61 -1.85
N LEU A 340 9.53 0.27 -1.09
CA LEU A 340 8.47 -0.66 -1.49
C LEU A 340 7.72 -0.12 -2.71
N LEU A 341 7.36 1.16 -2.70
CA LEU A 341 6.71 1.82 -3.83
C LEU A 341 7.59 1.79 -5.08
N HIS A 342 8.89 2.04 -4.94
CA HIS A 342 9.86 1.97 -6.06
C HIS A 342 9.96 0.56 -6.65
N CYS A 343 9.85 -0.48 -5.82
CA CYS A 343 9.84 -1.88 -6.24
C CYS A 343 8.48 -2.33 -6.79
N GLY A 344 7.45 -1.48 -6.79
CA GLY A 344 6.10 -1.81 -7.25
C GLY A 344 5.28 -2.67 -6.28
N ILE A 345 5.69 -2.76 -5.02
CA ILE A 345 5.03 -3.55 -3.98
C ILE A 345 4.06 -2.63 -3.22
N THR A 346 2.94 -2.28 -3.87
CA THR A 346 2.02 -1.24 -3.39
C THR A 346 1.21 -1.66 -2.16
N GLU A 347 0.88 -2.95 -2.02
CA GLU A 347 0.10 -3.46 -0.89
C GLU A 347 0.84 -3.32 0.44
N ASP A 348 2.12 -3.68 0.48
CA ASP A 348 2.96 -3.56 1.68
C ASP A 348 3.14 -2.09 2.10
N VAL A 349 3.08 -1.13 1.17
CA VAL A 349 3.07 0.32 1.49
C VAL A 349 1.81 0.69 2.27
N ILE A 350 0.64 0.18 1.85
CA ILE A 350 -0.64 0.45 2.49
C ILE A 350 -0.70 -0.25 3.86
N GLU A 351 -0.20 -1.49 3.97
CA GLU A 351 -0.09 -2.19 5.25
C GLU A 351 0.85 -1.48 6.22
N LEU A 352 1.99 -0.99 5.73
CA LEU A 352 2.92 -0.21 6.55
C LEU A 352 2.32 1.13 7.00
N PHE A 353 1.54 1.80 6.15
CA PHE A 353 0.77 2.99 6.56
C PHE A 353 -0.23 2.65 7.67
N GLY A 354 -0.96 1.54 7.55
CA GLY A 354 -1.87 1.05 8.59
C GLY A 354 -1.16 0.79 9.92
N LEU A 355 0.00 0.12 9.87
CA LEU A 355 0.86 -0.10 11.03
C LEU A 355 1.35 1.20 11.66
N MET A 356 1.76 2.20 10.86
CA MET A 356 2.16 3.51 11.37
C MET A 356 1.01 4.22 12.11
N VAL A 357 -0.22 4.09 11.59
CA VAL A 357 -1.42 4.64 12.24
C VAL A 357 -1.75 3.90 13.54
N ASP A 358 -1.69 2.57 13.54
CA ASP A 358 -2.00 1.72 14.70
C ASP A 358 -0.99 1.88 15.84
N GLU A 359 0.29 2.10 15.51
CA GLU A 359 1.37 2.30 16.48
C GLU A 359 1.61 3.78 16.84
N GLU A 360 0.74 4.68 16.38
CA GLU A 360 0.83 6.13 16.61
C GLU A 360 2.18 6.74 16.20
N VAL A 361 2.82 6.20 15.16
CA VAL A 361 4.00 6.80 14.54
C VAL A 361 3.56 8.07 13.80
N GLY A 362 4.24 9.19 14.05
CA GLY A 362 3.88 10.48 13.43
C GLY A 362 3.85 10.38 11.90
N LEU A 363 2.87 11.02 11.26
CA LEU A 363 2.69 11.03 9.80
C LEU A 363 3.13 12.39 9.22
N ASP A 364 3.71 12.37 8.02
CA ASP A 364 4.12 13.59 7.30
C ASP A 364 3.69 13.58 5.82
N TYR A 365 4.06 14.65 5.11
CA TYR A 365 3.74 14.80 3.69
C TYR A 365 4.32 13.66 2.82
N VAL A 366 5.48 13.08 3.19
CA VAL A 366 6.08 11.93 2.49
C VAL A 366 5.24 10.68 2.71
N THR A 367 4.77 10.46 3.93
CA THR A 367 3.89 9.35 4.30
C THR A 367 2.60 9.38 3.46
N PHE A 368 1.93 10.54 3.44
CA PHE A 368 0.67 10.71 2.71
C PHE A 368 0.87 10.62 1.19
N SER A 369 1.86 11.31 0.63
CA SER A 369 2.11 11.29 -0.82
C SER A 369 2.50 9.89 -1.32
N THR A 370 3.32 9.15 -0.56
CA THR A 370 3.73 7.78 -0.91
C THR A 370 2.56 6.81 -0.83
N THR A 371 1.71 6.92 0.20
CA THR A 371 0.49 6.11 0.34
C THR A 371 -0.50 6.40 -0.78
N LEU A 372 -0.77 7.69 -1.08
CA LEU A 372 -1.66 8.09 -2.17
C LEU A 372 -1.15 7.62 -3.54
N LYS A 373 0.16 7.63 -3.75
CA LYS A 373 0.78 7.14 -4.98
C LYS A 373 0.78 5.61 -5.10
N ALA A 374 0.90 4.90 -3.98
CA ALA A 374 0.71 3.46 -3.91
C ALA A 374 -0.74 3.09 -4.24
N LEU A 375 -1.71 3.78 -3.64
CA LEU A 375 -3.14 3.64 -3.95
C LEU A 375 -3.41 3.92 -5.43
N SER A 376 -2.84 5.00 -6.00
CA SER A 376 -3.03 5.38 -7.40
C SER A 376 -2.37 4.42 -8.40
N SER A 377 -1.43 3.59 -7.96
CA SER A 377 -0.69 2.64 -8.80
C SER A 377 -1.10 1.18 -8.57
N SER A 378 -1.92 0.92 -7.55
CA SER A 378 -2.51 -0.39 -7.26
C SER A 378 -3.58 -0.77 -8.30
N ALA A 379 -3.69 -2.06 -8.62
CA ALA A 379 -4.70 -2.58 -9.56
C ALA A 379 -6.14 -2.36 -9.06
N SER A 380 -6.31 -2.18 -7.74
CA SER A 380 -7.56 -1.89 -7.04
C SER A 380 -7.59 -0.44 -6.55
N THR A 381 -7.47 0.53 -7.46
CA THR A 381 -7.54 1.96 -7.09
C THR A 381 -8.96 2.29 -6.57
N SER A 382 -9.17 2.11 -5.26
CA SER A 382 -10.45 2.35 -4.60
C SER A 382 -10.59 3.82 -4.19
N PHE A 383 -11.58 4.51 -4.76
CA PHE A 383 -11.97 5.87 -4.40
C PHE A 383 -12.16 6.06 -2.88
N LEU A 384 -12.68 5.03 -2.19
CA LEU A 384 -12.88 5.05 -0.74
C LEU A 384 -11.55 5.11 0.02
N SER A 385 -10.54 4.34 -0.40
CA SER A 385 -9.21 4.36 0.22
C SER A 385 -8.54 5.72 0.04
N CYS A 386 -8.67 6.33 -1.14
CA CYS A 386 -8.23 7.70 -1.41
C CYS A 386 -8.94 8.71 -0.48
N ARG A 387 -10.26 8.58 -0.25
CA ARG A 387 -11.02 9.43 0.68
C ARG A 387 -10.58 9.27 2.14
N VAL A 388 -10.32 8.04 2.60
CA VAL A 388 -9.86 7.80 3.98
C VAL A 388 -8.52 8.49 4.21
N VAL A 389 -7.56 8.30 3.29
CA VAL A 389 -6.25 8.97 3.38
C VAL A 389 -6.42 10.49 3.27
N HIS A 390 -7.29 11.00 2.39
CA HIS A 390 -7.61 12.42 2.30
C HIS A 390 -8.21 12.99 3.61
N CYS A 391 -9.10 12.25 4.28
CA CYS A 391 -9.59 12.63 5.60
C CYS A 391 -8.47 12.65 6.65
N CYS A 392 -7.53 11.69 6.60
CA CYS A 392 -6.35 11.69 7.46
C CYS A 392 -5.44 12.90 7.18
N VAL A 393 -5.25 13.28 5.91
CA VAL A 393 -4.52 14.49 5.50
C VAL A 393 -5.13 15.73 6.13
N ILE A 394 -6.45 15.91 6.00
CA ILE A 394 -7.17 17.07 6.58
C ILE A 394 -7.07 17.07 8.11
N LYS A 395 -7.31 15.93 8.76
CA LYS A 395 -7.21 15.82 10.23
C LYS A 395 -5.80 16.09 10.75
N SER A 396 -4.79 15.79 9.94
CA SER A 396 -3.38 15.99 10.27
C SER A 396 -2.85 17.37 9.87
N GLY A 397 -3.67 18.21 9.22
CA GLY A 397 -3.30 19.57 8.83
C GLY A 397 -2.42 19.68 7.59
N PHE A 398 -2.39 18.65 6.73
CA PHE A 398 -1.56 18.61 5.51
C PHE A 398 -2.36 18.94 4.24
N GLU A 399 -3.59 19.43 4.34
CA GLU A 399 -4.44 19.74 3.18
C GLU A 399 -3.93 20.90 2.31
N SER A 400 -3.05 21.75 2.86
CA SER A 400 -2.41 22.84 2.15
C SER A 400 -1.04 22.49 1.56
N ASP A 401 -0.54 21.27 1.85
CA ASP A 401 0.74 20.81 1.31
C ASP A 401 0.61 20.52 -0.19
N ILE A 402 1.48 21.13 -0.99
CA ILE A 402 1.45 21.03 -2.46
C ILE A 402 1.75 19.60 -2.94
N VAL A 403 2.64 18.88 -2.27
CA VAL A 403 3.04 17.51 -2.64
C VAL A 403 1.90 16.53 -2.33
N VAL A 404 1.24 16.72 -1.19
CA VAL A 404 0.05 15.93 -0.83
C VAL A 404 -1.11 16.27 -1.76
N SER A 405 -1.37 17.55 -2.03
CA SER A 405 -2.45 18.00 -2.92
C SER A 405 -2.29 17.49 -4.35
N SER A 406 -1.07 17.54 -4.90
CA SER A 406 -0.78 16.95 -6.23
C SER A 406 -0.94 15.43 -6.24
N SER A 407 -0.57 14.73 -5.16
CA SER A 407 -0.79 13.29 -5.02
C SER A 407 -2.27 12.93 -4.89
N LEU A 408 -3.07 13.76 -4.21
CA LEU A 408 -4.53 13.64 -4.14
C LEU A 408 -5.17 13.84 -5.51
N ILE A 409 -4.75 14.88 -6.25
CA ILE A 409 -5.19 15.13 -7.64
C ILE A 409 -4.94 13.89 -8.51
N ASP A 410 -3.71 13.33 -8.51
CA ASP A 410 -3.39 12.12 -9.28
C ASP A 410 -4.22 10.90 -8.82
N ALA A 411 -4.39 10.70 -7.51
CA ALA A 411 -5.14 9.58 -6.96
C ALA A 411 -6.63 9.64 -7.33
N TYR A 412 -7.29 10.79 -7.16
CA TYR A 412 -8.70 10.97 -7.56
C TYR A 412 -8.88 10.90 -9.07
N SER A 413 -7.99 11.51 -9.85
CA SER A 413 -8.06 11.46 -11.31
C SER A 413 -7.88 10.04 -11.87
N ARG A 414 -7.02 9.20 -11.29
CA ARG A 414 -6.89 7.79 -11.68
C ARG A 414 -8.07 6.93 -11.24
N SER A 415 -8.73 7.31 -10.16
CA SER A 415 -9.97 6.65 -9.70
C SER A 415 -11.20 7.03 -10.56
N GLY A 416 -11.07 7.90 -11.58
CA GLY A 416 -12.18 8.39 -12.41
C GLY A 416 -12.96 9.57 -11.81
N HIS A 417 -12.56 10.06 -10.62
CA HIS A 417 -13.23 11.13 -9.88
C HIS A 417 -12.61 12.50 -10.18
N ILE A 418 -12.77 12.95 -11.43
CA ILE A 418 -12.12 14.17 -11.92
C ILE A 418 -12.66 15.45 -11.27
N LYS A 419 -13.93 15.47 -10.85
CA LYS A 419 -14.55 16.64 -10.20
C LYS A 419 -13.91 16.94 -8.85
N GLU A 420 -13.67 15.91 -8.06
CA GLU A 420 -12.99 15.98 -6.77
C GLU A 420 -11.54 16.43 -6.94
N SER A 421 -10.86 15.91 -7.96
CA SER A 421 -9.51 16.36 -8.35
C SER A 421 -9.48 17.85 -8.70
N GLN A 422 -10.45 18.33 -9.49
CA GLN A 422 -10.62 19.74 -9.82
C GLN A 422 -10.89 20.60 -8.57
N GLN A 423 -11.79 20.17 -7.69
CA GLN A 423 -12.08 20.89 -6.44
C GLN A 423 -10.85 21.02 -5.55
N ILE A 424 -9.99 19.99 -5.50
CA ILE A 424 -8.74 20.05 -4.75
C ILE A 424 -7.80 21.06 -5.40
N PHE A 425 -7.64 21.02 -6.72
CA PHE A 425 -6.81 21.99 -7.46
C PHE A 425 -7.27 23.44 -7.24
N GLU A 426 -8.57 23.70 -7.28
CA GLU A 426 -9.15 25.04 -7.07
C GLU A 426 -8.95 25.58 -5.65
N ARG A 427 -8.75 24.70 -4.66
CA ARG A 427 -8.45 25.09 -3.27
C ARG A 427 -6.99 25.45 -3.05
N ILE A 428 -6.10 25.15 -4.00
CA ILE A 428 -4.68 25.50 -3.91
C ILE A 428 -4.52 27.00 -4.19
N LEU A 429 -4.02 27.75 -3.20
CA LEU A 429 -3.86 29.21 -3.31
C LEU A 429 -2.84 29.64 -4.36
N ASP A 430 -1.72 28.90 -4.46
CA ASP A 430 -0.62 29.17 -5.39
C ASP A 430 -0.13 27.86 -6.05
N PRO A 431 -0.85 27.34 -7.06
CA PRO A 431 -0.51 26.08 -7.70
C PRO A 431 0.77 26.24 -8.55
N ASN A 432 1.78 25.45 -8.23
CA ASN A 432 3.01 25.38 -9.04
C ASN A 432 2.82 24.49 -10.28
N ILE A 433 3.89 24.38 -11.09
CA ILE A 433 3.90 23.54 -12.29
C ILE A 433 3.45 22.09 -12.01
N ILE A 434 3.85 21.49 -10.87
CA ILE A 434 3.52 20.10 -10.53
C ILE A 434 2.01 19.91 -10.34
N CYS A 435 1.33 20.87 -9.70
CA CYS A 435 -0.13 20.85 -9.55
C CYS A 435 -0.83 20.90 -10.92
N PHE A 436 -0.39 21.81 -11.79
CA PHE A 436 -0.94 21.92 -13.14
C PHE A 436 -0.67 20.65 -13.96
N THR A 437 0.55 20.11 -13.93
CA THR A 437 0.87 18.85 -14.63
C THR A 437 0.00 17.70 -14.11
N SER A 438 -0.28 17.65 -12.80
CA SER A 438 -1.10 16.61 -12.19
C SER A 438 -2.56 16.67 -12.68
N ILE A 439 -3.18 17.86 -12.69
CA ILE A 439 -4.57 18.02 -13.16
C ILE A 439 -4.68 17.87 -14.69
N ILE A 440 -3.69 18.35 -15.46
CA ILE A 440 -3.59 18.13 -16.91
C ILE A 440 -3.49 16.64 -17.22
N THR A 441 -2.65 15.90 -16.49
CA THR A 441 -2.55 14.43 -16.62
C THR A 441 -3.88 13.77 -16.28
N GLY A 442 -4.57 14.27 -15.25
CA GLY A 442 -5.89 13.80 -14.85
C GLY A 442 -6.93 13.95 -15.96
N TYR A 443 -7.04 15.13 -16.56
CA TYR A 443 -7.94 15.37 -17.69
C TYR A 443 -7.56 14.55 -18.93
N ALA A 444 -6.26 14.45 -19.25
CA ALA A 444 -5.76 13.68 -20.38
C ALA A 444 -6.09 12.18 -20.30
N ARG A 445 -5.99 11.59 -19.10
CA ARG A 445 -6.35 10.18 -18.86
C ARG A 445 -7.85 9.92 -18.96
N ASN A 446 -8.67 10.88 -18.56
CA ASN A 446 -10.14 10.77 -18.60
C ASN A 446 -10.75 11.25 -19.94
N GLY A 447 -9.93 11.50 -20.97
CA GLY A 447 -10.39 11.86 -22.31
C GLY A 447 -10.94 13.29 -22.45
N MET A 448 -10.63 14.17 -21.49
CA MET A 448 -11.09 15.57 -21.42
C MET A 448 -10.09 16.51 -22.10
N GLY A 449 -9.89 16.35 -23.41
CA GLY A 449 -8.83 17.01 -24.16
C GLY A 449 -9.00 18.53 -24.34
N ARG A 450 -10.21 19.07 -24.21
CA ARG A 450 -10.41 20.53 -24.27
C ARG A 450 -9.96 21.18 -22.97
N GLU A 451 -10.34 20.58 -21.85
CA GLU A 451 -9.97 20.97 -20.50
C GLU A 451 -8.44 20.88 -20.31
N VAL A 452 -7.78 19.91 -20.93
CA VAL A 452 -6.31 19.83 -21.01
C VAL A 452 -5.69 21.10 -21.62
N LEU A 453 -6.26 21.62 -22.71
CA LEU A 453 -5.76 22.82 -23.39
C LEU A 453 -6.06 24.08 -22.59
N GLU A 454 -7.28 24.18 -22.03
CA GLU A 454 -7.67 25.28 -21.13
C GLU A 454 -6.72 25.37 -19.92
N MET A 455 -6.35 24.23 -19.33
CA MET A 455 -5.39 24.20 -18.22
C MET A 455 -3.97 24.57 -18.63
N LEU A 456 -3.54 24.25 -19.86
CA LEU A 456 -2.25 24.69 -20.40
C LEU A 456 -2.24 26.21 -20.60
N GLU A 457 -3.31 26.78 -21.15
CA GLU A 457 -3.45 28.23 -21.30
C GLU A 457 -3.45 28.92 -19.94
N ALA A 458 -4.21 28.41 -18.96
CA ALA A 458 -4.23 28.94 -17.59
C ALA A 458 -2.87 28.86 -16.89
N LEU A 459 -2.05 27.85 -17.18
CA LEU A 459 -0.66 27.74 -16.70
C LEU A 459 0.20 28.87 -17.28
N ILE A 460 0.09 29.11 -18.60
CA ILE A 460 0.87 30.13 -19.31
C ILE A 460 0.45 31.54 -18.88
N GLU A 461 -0.85 31.79 -18.69
CA GLU A 461 -1.38 33.08 -18.20
C GLU A 461 -0.87 33.41 -16.80
N ARG A 462 -0.57 32.40 -15.98
CA ARG A 462 0.08 32.56 -14.67
C ARG A 462 1.60 32.75 -14.75
N CYS A 463 2.16 32.92 -15.95
CA CYS A 463 3.59 33.06 -16.19
C CYS A 463 4.43 31.86 -15.71
N LEU A 464 3.81 30.69 -15.51
CA LEU A 464 4.53 29.44 -15.25
C LEU A 464 5.05 28.90 -16.60
N GLN A 465 6.23 28.29 -16.60
CA GLN A 465 6.81 27.70 -17.81
C GLN A 465 6.45 26.22 -17.87
N PRO A 466 5.65 25.77 -18.86
CA PRO A 466 5.39 24.35 -19.02
C PRO A 466 6.69 23.60 -19.35
N ASP A 467 6.88 22.43 -18.76
CA ASP A 467 8.04 21.58 -18.96
C ASP A 467 7.76 20.42 -19.94
N ALA A 468 8.77 19.61 -20.22
CA ALA A 468 8.64 18.44 -21.08
C ALA A 468 7.56 17.45 -20.59
N ILE A 469 7.36 17.30 -19.28
CA ILE A 469 6.36 16.38 -18.72
C ILE A 469 4.94 16.92 -18.94
N THR A 470 4.77 18.23 -18.81
CA THR A 470 3.52 18.94 -19.06
C THR A 470 3.11 18.82 -20.52
N PHE A 471 4.02 19.10 -21.46
CA PHE A 471 3.75 18.91 -22.89
C PHE A 471 3.43 17.47 -23.25
N LEU A 472 4.14 16.49 -22.67
CA LEU A 472 3.81 15.08 -22.88
C LEU A 472 2.36 14.75 -22.44
N SER A 473 1.93 15.28 -21.30
CA SER A 473 0.59 15.07 -20.76
C SER A 473 -0.49 15.73 -21.63
N VAL A 474 -0.22 16.94 -22.13
CA VAL A 474 -1.10 17.65 -23.08
C VAL A 474 -1.25 16.88 -24.38
N LEU A 475 -0.14 16.45 -24.98
CA LEU A 475 -0.16 15.69 -26.24
C LEU A 475 -0.85 14.32 -26.09
N ALA A 476 -0.71 13.67 -24.93
CA ALA A 476 -1.46 12.46 -24.61
C ALA A 476 -2.98 12.74 -24.56
N GLY A 477 -3.39 13.85 -23.94
CA GLY A 477 -4.78 14.30 -23.91
C GLY A 477 -5.34 14.57 -25.31
N CYS A 478 -4.60 15.28 -26.16
CA CYS A 478 -4.95 15.49 -27.57
C CYS A 478 -5.10 14.16 -28.31
N SER A 479 -4.19 13.20 -28.10
CA SER A 479 -4.25 11.86 -28.71
C SER A 479 -5.51 11.10 -28.30
N HIS A 480 -5.85 11.11 -27.02
CA HIS A 480 -7.01 10.39 -26.50
C HIS A 480 -8.34 11.01 -26.94
N SER A 481 -8.41 12.33 -27.09
CA SER A 481 -9.61 13.06 -27.51
C SER A 481 -9.70 13.32 -29.02
N GLY A 482 -8.68 12.94 -29.80
CA GLY A 482 -8.65 13.11 -31.25
C GLY A 482 -8.48 14.56 -31.73
N LEU A 483 -7.92 15.44 -30.90
CA LEU A 483 -7.68 16.86 -31.21
C LEU A 483 -6.40 17.02 -32.03
N VAL A 484 -6.47 16.68 -33.33
CA VAL A 484 -5.28 16.57 -34.19
C VAL A 484 -4.61 17.91 -34.47
N GLU A 485 -5.39 18.92 -34.85
CA GLU A 485 -4.85 20.23 -35.24
C GLU A 485 -4.29 20.97 -34.02
N GLU A 486 -4.97 20.88 -32.89
CA GLU A 486 -4.51 21.41 -31.61
C GLU A 486 -3.25 20.68 -31.13
N GLY A 487 -3.20 19.34 -31.22
CA GLY A 487 -2.01 18.55 -30.87
C GLY A 487 -0.79 18.87 -31.73
N LEU A 488 -0.99 19.09 -33.04
CA LEU A 488 0.07 19.54 -33.96
C LEU A 488 0.57 20.95 -33.60
N SER A 489 -0.36 21.88 -33.30
CA SER A 489 -0.04 23.23 -32.85
C SER A 489 0.77 23.22 -31.55
N VAL A 490 0.34 22.44 -30.55
CA VAL A 490 1.04 22.27 -29.27
C VAL A 490 2.44 21.71 -29.49
N PHE A 491 2.59 20.65 -30.30
CA PHE A 491 3.88 20.04 -30.60
C PHE A 491 4.86 21.01 -31.27
N GLU A 492 4.37 21.91 -32.14
CA GLU A 492 5.21 22.92 -32.76
C GLU A 492 5.54 24.08 -31.81
N SER A 493 4.58 24.50 -30.97
CA SER A 493 4.79 25.53 -29.95
C SER A 493 5.83 25.11 -28.91
N MET A 494 5.85 23.84 -28.51
CA MET A 494 6.85 23.24 -27.61
C MET A 494 8.28 23.51 -28.12
N LYS A 495 8.50 23.35 -29.44
CA LYS A 495 9.80 23.59 -30.10
C LYS A 495 10.09 25.08 -30.30
N THR A 496 9.15 25.81 -30.87
CA THR A 496 9.38 27.15 -31.43
C THR A 496 9.21 28.26 -30.41
N VAL A 497 8.25 28.13 -29.49
CA VAL A 497 7.90 29.14 -28.49
C VAL A 497 8.61 28.85 -27.16
N HIS A 498 8.61 27.59 -26.71
CA HIS A 498 9.14 27.20 -25.40
C HIS A 498 10.57 26.64 -25.44
N GLY A 499 11.13 26.40 -26.64
CA GLY A 499 12.51 25.92 -26.80
C GLY A 499 12.76 24.48 -26.30
N ILE A 500 11.70 23.72 -26.02
CA ILE A 500 11.80 22.37 -25.46
C ILE A 500 11.96 21.37 -26.60
N HIS A 501 13.02 20.58 -26.54
CA HIS A 501 13.31 19.58 -27.56
C HIS A 501 12.45 18.32 -27.30
N PRO A 502 11.64 17.88 -28.28
CA PRO A 502 10.81 16.69 -28.11
C PRO A 502 11.66 15.44 -27.89
N ASP A 503 11.35 14.70 -26.82
CA ASP A 503 11.95 13.39 -26.55
C ASP A 503 11.17 12.26 -27.25
N ARG A 504 11.66 11.02 -27.12
CA ARG A 504 11.01 9.81 -27.64
C ARG A 504 9.51 9.73 -27.28
N ARG A 505 9.11 10.06 -26.06
CA ARG A 505 7.71 9.91 -25.60
C ARG A 505 6.79 10.91 -26.32
N HIS A 506 7.25 12.14 -26.56
CA HIS A 506 6.48 13.14 -27.33
C HIS A 506 6.20 12.66 -28.76
N TYR A 507 7.23 12.12 -29.43
CA TYR A 507 7.05 11.54 -30.77
C TYR A 507 6.08 10.36 -30.76
N SER A 508 6.08 9.53 -29.71
CA SER A 508 5.16 8.40 -29.57
C SER A 508 3.70 8.86 -29.51
N CYS A 509 3.41 9.90 -28.73
CA CYS A 509 2.07 10.48 -28.66
C CYS A 509 1.60 11.05 -30.00
N MET A 510 2.50 11.72 -30.74
CA MET A 510 2.17 12.26 -32.07
C MET A 510 1.90 11.18 -33.11
N VAL A 511 2.67 10.08 -33.09
CA VAL A 511 2.46 8.93 -33.97
C VAL A 511 1.13 8.24 -33.66
N ASP A 512 0.77 8.10 -32.38
CA ASP A 512 -0.53 7.56 -31.95
C ASP A 512 -1.70 8.46 -32.40
N LEU A 513 -1.60 9.79 -32.18
CA LEU A 513 -2.60 10.77 -32.58
C LEU A 513 -2.87 10.73 -34.10
N LEU A 514 -1.82 10.82 -34.92
CA LEU A 514 -1.93 10.78 -36.39
C LEU A 514 -2.37 9.40 -36.89
N GLY A 515 -1.93 8.33 -36.22
CA GLY A 515 -2.30 6.95 -36.51
C GLY A 515 -3.79 6.69 -36.33
N ARG A 516 -4.37 7.13 -35.21
CA ARG A 516 -5.80 6.98 -34.89
C ARG A 516 -6.70 7.65 -35.94
N VAL A 517 -6.32 8.83 -36.43
CA VAL A 517 -7.10 9.59 -37.42
C VAL A 517 -6.81 9.19 -38.88
N GLY A 518 -5.82 8.32 -39.11
CA GLY A 518 -5.52 7.77 -40.42
C GLY A 518 -4.57 8.63 -41.28
N ARG A 519 -3.93 9.66 -40.71
CA ARG A 519 -2.87 10.46 -41.35
C ARG A 519 -1.52 9.71 -41.36
N LEU A 520 -1.53 8.49 -41.90
CA LEU A 520 -0.45 7.51 -41.75
C LEU A 520 0.86 7.90 -42.45
N VAL A 521 0.77 8.63 -43.56
CA VAL A 521 1.95 9.12 -44.29
C VAL A 521 2.72 10.15 -43.46
N GLU A 522 2.00 11.04 -42.77
CA GLU A 522 2.61 12.05 -41.89
C GLU A 522 3.20 11.41 -40.64
N ALA A 523 2.52 10.41 -40.06
CA ALA A 523 3.06 9.62 -38.96
C ALA A 523 4.36 8.89 -39.35
N GLU A 524 4.43 8.32 -40.55
CA GLU A 524 5.65 7.69 -41.10
C GLU A 524 6.78 8.71 -41.32
N GLN A 525 6.45 9.92 -41.81
CA GLN A 525 7.43 10.99 -42.00
C GLN A 525 8.00 11.47 -40.66
N LEU A 526 7.17 11.61 -39.63
CA LEU A 526 7.56 12.01 -38.28
C LEU A 526 8.58 11.03 -37.68
N LEU A 527 8.36 9.72 -37.85
CA LEU A 527 9.31 8.66 -37.44
C LEU A 527 10.66 8.74 -38.17
N LYS A 528 10.64 9.07 -39.46
CA LYS A 528 11.85 9.20 -40.28
C LYS A 528 12.65 10.46 -39.96
N PHE A 529 11.96 11.57 -39.65
CA PHE A 529 12.58 12.86 -39.36
C PHE A 529 13.26 12.91 -37.99
N ALA A 530 12.71 12.22 -36.99
CA ALA A 530 13.19 12.25 -35.60
C ALA A 530 14.51 11.48 -35.34
N THR A 531 15.18 10.91 -36.36
CA THR A 531 16.29 9.95 -36.19
C THR A 531 15.96 8.73 -35.30
N LEU A 532 14.68 8.52 -34.97
CA LEU A 532 14.15 7.40 -34.17
C LEU A 532 13.92 6.14 -35.00
N LYS A 533 14.79 5.89 -35.99
CA LYS A 533 14.68 4.72 -36.86
C LYS A 533 14.74 3.40 -36.09
N GLY A 534 15.27 3.40 -34.86
CA GLY A 534 15.45 2.25 -33.97
C GLY A 534 14.28 1.90 -33.05
N ASP A 535 13.18 2.66 -33.05
CA ASP A 535 12.12 2.51 -32.04
C ASP A 535 11.01 1.52 -32.46
N SER A 536 11.16 0.26 -32.07
CA SER A 536 10.22 -0.82 -32.35
C SER A 536 8.78 -0.54 -31.88
N LYS A 537 8.61 0.07 -30.71
CA LYS A 537 7.28 0.34 -30.12
C LYS A 537 6.46 1.33 -30.96
N MET A 538 7.11 2.35 -31.53
CA MET A 538 6.40 3.31 -32.38
C MET A 538 6.06 2.73 -33.76
N TRP A 539 6.96 1.95 -34.35
CA TRP A 539 6.67 1.22 -35.60
C TRP A 539 5.54 0.21 -35.42
N SER A 540 5.48 -0.45 -34.25
CA SER A 540 4.36 -1.30 -33.83
C SER A 540 3.04 -0.50 -33.77
N SER A 541 3.03 0.67 -33.13
CA SER A 541 1.83 1.53 -33.06
C SER A 541 1.34 1.98 -34.44
N LEU A 542 2.26 2.40 -35.32
CA LEU A 542 1.95 2.78 -36.69
C LEU A 542 1.40 1.59 -37.49
N LEU A 543 2.00 0.40 -37.40
CA LEU A 543 1.54 -0.81 -38.09
C LEU A 543 0.13 -1.20 -37.64
N ARG A 544 -0.18 -1.05 -36.34
CA ARG A 544 -1.54 -1.26 -35.81
C ARG A 544 -2.53 -0.29 -36.43
N SER A 545 -2.15 0.98 -36.58
CA SER A 545 -2.97 2.01 -37.19
C SER A 545 -3.18 1.77 -38.70
N CYS A 546 -2.13 1.37 -39.43
CA CYS A 546 -2.23 0.96 -40.84
C CYS A 546 -3.18 -0.22 -41.05
N ARG A 547 -3.22 -1.14 -40.09
CA ARG A 547 -4.14 -2.27 -40.09
C ARG A 547 -5.59 -1.84 -39.92
N VAL A 548 -5.89 -0.97 -38.94
CA VAL A 548 -7.24 -0.41 -38.70
C VAL A 548 -7.76 0.34 -39.93
N HIS A 549 -6.92 1.16 -40.55
CA HIS A 549 -7.28 1.98 -41.72
C HIS A 549 -7.06 1.29 -43.07
N ARG A 550 -6.67 -0.01 -43.08
CA ARG A 550 -6.40 -0.82 -44.28
C ARG A 550 -5.43 -0.17 -45.29
N ASN A 551 -4.43 0.56 -44.81
CA ASN A 551 -3.42 1.19 -45.66
C ASN A 551 -2.26 0.23 -45.94
N GLU A 552 -2.27 -0.34 -47.15
CA GLU A 552 -1.25 -1.31 -47.56
C GLU A 552 0.14 -0.68 -47.74
N GLU A 553 0.21 0.54 -48.26
CA GLU A 553 1.48 1.14 -48.70
C GLU A 553 2.40 1.47 -47.53
N VAL A 554 1.87 2.16 -46.51
CA VAL A 554 2.60 2.49 -45.29
C VAL A 554 2.76 1.26 -44.41
N GLY A 555 1.72 0.40 -44.33
CA GLY A 555 1.74 -0.79 -43.48
C GLY A 555 2.80 -1.82 -43.90
N ARG A 556 3.03 -2.03 -45.21
CA ARG A 556 4.12 -2.91 -45.69
C ARG A 556 5.51 -2.38 -45.30
N ARG A 557 5.71 -1.06 -45.33
CA ARG A 557 6.98 -0.43 -44.89
C ARG A 557 7.16 -0.51 -43.38
N ALA A 558 6.10 -0.29 -42.61
CA ALA A 558 6.12 -0.40 -41.15
C ALA A 558 6.37 -1.84 -40.68
N ALA A 559 5.75 -2.84 -41.31
CA ALA A 559 5.99 -4.26 -41.01
C ALA A 559 7.44 -4.68 -41.27
N LYS A 560 8.03 -4.20 -42.38
CA LYS A 560 9.44 -4.45 -42.68
C LYS A 560 10.37 -3.78 -41.66
N ALA A 561 10.14 -2.52 -41.34
CA ALA A 561 10.94 -1.79 -40.35
C ALA A 561 10.87 -2.46 -38.96
N LEU A 562 9.69 -2.89 -38.53
CA LEU A 562 9.52 -3.57 -37.23
C LEU A 562 10.31 -4.88 -37.14
N ILE A 563 10.28 -5.71 -38.20
CA ILE A 563 11.04 -6.97 -38.26
C ILE A 563 12.56 -6.72 -38.31
N GLU A 564 13.01 -5.68 -39.02
CA GLU A 564 14.44 -5.32 -39.10
C GLU A 564 14.99 -4.82 -37.75
N LEU A 565 14.14 -4.20 -36.93
CA LEU A 565 14.52 -3.65 -35.62
C LEU A 565 14.52 -4.67 -34.49
N GLU A 566 13.57 -5.60 -34.50
CA GLU A 566 13.49 -6.67 -33.50
C GLU A 566 13.45 -8.04 -34.18
N PRO A 567 14.59 -8.50 -34.74
CA PRO A 567 14.67 -9.79 -35.41
C PRO A 567 14.44 -10.98 -34.46
N ASP A 568 14.58 -10.77 -33.15
CA ASP A 568 14.41 -11.79 -32.12
C ASP A 568 13.08 -11.66 -31.33
N ASP A 569 12.27 -10.62 -31.55
CA ASP A 569 11.01 -10.42 -30.82
C ASP A 569 9.82 -11.17 -31.43
N HIS A 570 9.14 -11.98 -30.62
CA HIS A 570 8.00 -12.77 -31.08
C HIS A 570 6.77 -11.91 -31.43
N ALA A 571 6.56 -10.81 -30.71
CA ALA A 571 5.38 -9.96 -30.90
C ALA A 571 5.46 -9.20 -32.23
N ALA A 572 6.65 -8.71 -32.61
CA ALA A 572 6.93 -8.09 -33.90
C ALA A 572 6.52 -8.97 -35.11
N TYR A 573 6.94 -10.24 -35.15
CA TYR A 573 6.60 -11.17 -36.24
C TYR A 573 5.11 -11.53 -36.27
N LEU A 574 4.48 -11.66 -35.10
CA LEU A 574 3.04 -11.93 -35.00
C LEU A 574 2.23 -10.75 -35.54
N GLN A 575 2.61 -9.53 -35.18
CA GLN A 575 1.95 -8.31 -35.63
C GLN A 575 2.10 -8.10 -37.14
N ALA A 576 3.29 -8.32 -37.69
CA ALA A 576 3.54 -8.27 -39.12
C ALA A 576 2.73 -9.33 -39.89
N SER A 577 2.73 -10.59 -39.42
CA SER A 577 1.92 -11.66 -40.03
C SER A 577 0.42 -11.35 -39.99
N GLY A 578 -0.07 -10.79 -38.88
CA GLY A 578 -1.46 -10.35 -38.72
C GLY A 578 -1.84 -9.29 -39.74
N PHE A 579 -1.00 -8.26 -39.92
CA PHE A 579 -1.19 -7.23 -40.94
C PHE A 579 -1.27 -7.81 -42.36
N TYR A 580 -0.31 -8.64 -42.78
CA TYR A 580 -0.32 -9.24 -44.12
C TYR A 580 -1.52 -10.15 -44.37
N SER A 581 -2.01 -10.85 -43.33
CA SER A 581 -3.21 -11.67 -43.41
C SER A 581 -4.47 -10.84 -43.66
N GLU A 582 -4.60 -9.69 -43.01
CA GLU A 582 -5.79 -8.83 -43.10
C GLU A 582 -5.88 -8.06 -44.43
N ILE A 583 -4.75 -7.72 -45.05
CA ILE A 583 -4.71 -7.12 -46.40
C ILE A 583 -4.83 -8.16 -47.53
N GLY A 584 -5.06 -9.44 -47.20
CA GLY A 584 -5.25 -10.52 -48.16
C GLY A 584 -3.96 -11.13 -48.75
N ASP A 585 -2.78 -10.69 -48.31
CA ASP A 585 -1.48 -11.22 -48.75
C ASP A 585 -1.12 -12.49 -47.95
N SER A 586 -1.84 -13.57 -48.27
CA SER A 586 -1.71 -14.87 -47.59
C SER A 586 -0.32 -15.48 -47.77
N GLU A 587 0.36 -15.21 -48.89
CA GLU A 587 1.70 -15.71 -49.17
C GLU A 587 2.76 -15.05 -48.27
N ALA A 588 2.74 -13.71 -48.14
CA ALA A 588 3.63 -13.01 -47.23
C ALA A 588 3.38 -13.38 -45.76
N SER A 589 2.12 -13.54 -45.36
CA SER A 589 1.76 -13.96 -44.00
C SER A 589 2.28 -15.36 -43.66
N MET A 590 2.18 -16.32 -44.59
CA MET A 590 2.72 -17.68 -44.41
C MET A 590 4.25 -17.69 -44.32
N LYS A 591 4.94 -16.96 -45.21
CA LYS A 591 6.41 -16.85 -45.17
C LYS A 591 6.93 -16.31 -43.82
N ILE A 592 6.26 -15.31 -43.26
CA ILE A 592 6.61 -14.76 -41.93
C ILE A 592 6.36 -15.78 -40.81
N ARG A 593 5.27 -16.56 -40.89
CA ARG A 593 4.97 -17.64 -39.93
C ARG A 593 5.93 -18.82 -40.03
N GLU A 594 6.42 -19.16 -41.23
CA GLU A 594 7.43 -20.21 -41.45
C GLU A 594 8.80 -19.81 -40.92
N ILE A 595 9.23 -18.55 -41.14
CA ILE A 595 10.45 -18.00 -40.55
C ILE A 595 10.38 -18.09 -39.01
N LYS A 596 9.21 -17.76 -38.42
CA LYS A 596 8.92 -17.94 -36.99
C LYS A 596 8.94 -19.41 -36.54
N ALA A 597 8.43 -20.36 -37.33
CA ALA A 597 8.36 -21.77 -36.96
C ALA A 597 9.74 -22.46 -36.91
N ASN A 598 10.69 -22.00 -37.74
CA ASN A 598 12.06 -22.52 -37.77
C ASN A 598 12.92 -22.05 -36.57
N TRP A 599 12.50 -21.00 -35.86
CA TRP A 599 13.18 -20.50 -34.67
C TRP A 599 12.38 -20.95 -33.44
N ASN A 600 12.96 -21.86 -32.65
CA ASN A 600 12.32 -22.60 -31.55
C ASN A 600 12.05 -21.69 -30.31
N MET A 601 11.33 -20.58 -30.48
CA MET A 601 11.14 -19.52 -29.47
C MET A 601 9.79 -19.68 -28.75
N ARG A 602 9.85 -19.68 -27.41
CA ARG A 602 8.71 -19.90 -26.51
C ARG A 602 7.81 -18.66 -26.46
N LYS A 603 6.50 -18.91 -26.41
CA LYS A 603 5.43 -17.92 -26.27
C LYS A 603 5.31 -17.55 -24.78
N GLU A 604 5.46 -16.28 -24.43
CA GLU A 604 4.97 -15.73 -23.16
C GLU A 604 3.64 -15.01 -23.43
N CYS A 605 2.62 -15.31 -22.63
CA CYS A 605 1.31 -14.69 -22.74
C CYS A 605 1.28 -13.43 -21.88
N GLY A 606 1.14 -12.26 -22.50
CA GLY A 606 0.75 -11.02 -21.82
C GLY A 606 -0.77 -10.86 -21.81
N TYR A 607 -1.32 -10.36 -20.72
CA TYR A 607 -2.75 -10.09 -20.53
C TYR A 607 -3.00 -8.57 -20.58
N SER A 608 -4.15 -8.17 -21.12
CA SER A 608 -4.66 -6.80 -21.04
C SER A 608 -6.15 -6.87 -20.69
N LEU A 609 -6.56 -6.28 -19.57
CA LEU A 609 -7.95 -6.10 -19.21
C LEU A 609 -8.53 -4.89 -19.95
N ILE A 610 -9.70 -5.08 -20.58
CA ILE A 610 -10.53 -3.99 -21.08
C ILE A 610 -11.87 -4.13 -20.36
N GLU A 611 -12.22 -3.14 -19.55
CA GLU A 611 -13.58 -3.01 -19.00
C GLU A 611 -14.52 -2.50 -20.08
N ILE A 612 -15.64 -3.20 -20.27
CA ILE A 612 -16.74 -2.77 -21.12
C ILE A 612 -17.81 -2.16 -20.22
N MET A 613 -17.92 -0.83 -20.19
CA MET A 613 -19.08 -0.16 -19.60
C MET A 613 -20.29 -0.32 -20.53
N ALA A 614 -21.25 -1.15 -20.13
CA ALA A 614 -22.57 -1.20 -20.76
C ALA A 614 -23.47 -0.12 -20.14
N HIS A 615 -23.72 0.96 -20.89
CA HIS A 615 -24.78 1.92 -20.57
C HIS A 615 -26.16 1.29 -20.82
N GLY A 616 -26.96 1.15 -19.75
CA GLY A 616 -28.38 0.82 -19.80
C GLY A 616 -29.17 1.88 -19.05
N VAL A 617 -30.05 2.57 -19.77
CA VAL A 617 -30.92 3.67 -19.34
C VAL A 617 -31.97 3.21 -18.32
N ALA A 618 -32.09 3.91 -17.19
CA ALA A 618 -33.32 3.99 -16.39
C ALA A 618 -33.36 5.31 -15.59
N GLU A 619 -34.52 5.96 -15.62
CA GLU A 619 -34.78 7.36 -15.25
C GLU A 619 -34.92 7.62 -13.72
N ASN A 620 -34.46 8.81 -13.32
CA ASN A 620 -34.92 9.73 -12.27
C ASN A 620 -35.27 9.22 -10.85
N VAL A 621 -34.33 9.39 -9.91
CA VAL A 621 -34.55 9.70 -8.47
C VAL A 621 -33.46 10.69 -8.02
N GLY A 622 -33.81 11.67 -7.16
CA GLY A 622 -33.01 12.88 -6.85
C GLY A 622 -31.76 12.69 -5.96
N PRO A 623 -30.90 13.74 -5.82
CA PRO A 623 -29.48 13.59 -5.46
C PRO A 623 -29.15 13.57 -3.96
N ASP A 624 -30.08 13.90 -3.05
CA ASP A 624 -29.75 14.13 -1.64
C ASP A 624 -29.90 12.90 -0.72
N ASP A 625 -30.49 11.81 -1.22
CA ASP A 625 -30.66 10.56 -0.47
C ASP A 625 -29.50 9.54 -0.69
N MET A 626 -28.53 9.82 -1.58
CA MET A 626 -27.39 8.93 -1.85
C MET A 626 -26.25 9.02 -0.82
N VAL A 627 -26.19 10.10 -0.02
CA VAL A 627 -25.00 10.44 0.77
C VAL A 627 -24.82 9.56 2.02
N MET A 628 -25.90 8.96 2.55
CA MET A 628 -25.83 8.01 3.68
C MET A 628 -25.84 6.53 3.26
N LEU A 629 -26.10 6.23 1.98
CA LEU A 629 -26.13 4.86 1.44
C LEU A 629 -24.77 4.43 0.85
N GLY A 630 -23.99 5.37 0.29
CA GLY A 630 -22.66 5.07 -0.25
C GLY A 630 -21.61 4.68 0.81
N GLU A 631 -21.70 5.23 2.02
CA GLU A 631 -20.73 4.97 3.10
C GLU A 631 -20.82 3.56 3.70
N LEU A 632 -21.96 2.89 3.56
CA LEU A 632 -22.07 1.48 3.93
C LEU A 632 -21.89 0.54 2.71
N GLU A 633 -22.22 0.96 1.48
CA GLU A 633 -22.02 0.15 0.27
C GLU A 633 -20.58 0.09 -0.26
N GLU A 634 -19.70 1.06 0.06
CA GLU A 634 -18.29 1.02 -0.38
C GLU A 634 -17.38 0.27 0.62
N ASN A 635 -17.66 0.36 1.93
CA ASN A 635 -17.15 -0.61 2.93
C ASN A 635 -17.68 -2.04 2.65
N LEU A 636 -18.73 -2.07 1.83
CA LEU A 636 -19.57 -3.11 1.27
C LEU A 636 -19.07 -3.97 0.08
N ASN A 637 -17.93 -3.66 -0.52
CA ASN A 637 -17.42 -4.41 -1.68
C ASN A 637 -15.96 -4.81 -1.43
N PHE A 638 -15.77 -6.02 -0.90
CA PHE A 638 -14.56 -6.77 -1.24
C PHE A 638 -14.72 -7.08 -2.72
N GLU A 639 -13.97 -6.42 -3.60
CA GLU A 639 -13.86 -6.86 -4.98
C GLU A 639 -13.49 -8.34 -4.95
N VAL A 640 -14.40 -9.17 -5.48
CA VAL A 640 -14.09 -10.54 -5.80
C VAL A 640 -13.14 -10.44 -6.99
N GLU A 641 -11.85 -10.33 -6.71
CA GLU A 641 -10.84 -10.66 -7.69
C GLU A 641 -11.14 -12.09 -8.13
N ASP A 642 -11.73 -12.20 -9.32
CA ASP A 642 -11.89 -13.40 -10.11
C ASP A 642 -10.49 -13.86 -10.58
N GLU A 643 -9.65 -14.26 -9.63
CA GLU A 643 -8.55 -15.18 -9.90
C GLU A 643 -9.11 -16.61 -9.97
N MET A 644 -9.97 -16.84 -10.97
CA MET A 644 -10.27 -18.16 -11.47
C MET A 644 -9.96 -18.13 -12.94
N GLU A 645 -8.74 -18.56 -13.28
CA GLU A 645 -8.39 -18.91 -14.64
C GLU A 645 -9.52 -19.77 -15.24
N GLU A 646 -10.27 -19.23 -16.21
CA GLU A 646 -11.00 -20.05 -17.17
C GLU A 646 -9.94 -20.88 -17.90
N VAL A 647 -9.68 -22.08 -17.37
CA VAL A 647 -8.93 -23.10 -18.08
C VAL A 647 -9.86 -23.59 -19.19
N GLU A 648 -9.67 -23.02 -20.38
CA GLU A 648 -10.26 -23.48 -21.61
C GLU A 648 -10.10 -25.01 -21.73
N PHE A 649 -11.21 -25.69 -21.94
CA PHE A 649 -11.35 -27.14 -22.03
C PHE A 649 -10.38 -27.73 -23.06
N LEU A 650 -9.33 -28.39 -22.58
CA LEU A 650 -8.61 -29.39 -23.37
C LEU A 650 -9.18 -30.76 -23.04
N GLU A 651 -9.80 -31.37 -24.06
CA GLU A 651 -10.21 -32.77 -24.08
C GLU A 651 -9.08 -33.70 -23.59
N MET A 652 -9.50 -34.82 -22.99
CA MET A 652 -8.71 -35.91 -22.43
C MET A 652 -7.35 -36.15 -23.13
N PRO A 653 -6.21 -36.18 -22.41
CA PRO A 653 -5.01 -36.77 -22.95
C PRO A 653 -5.12 -38.29 -22.85
N VAL A 654 -5.37 -38.93 -23.98
CA VAL A 654 -4.89 -40.29 -24.24
C VAL A 654 -3.39 -40.28 -23.97
N TRP A 655 -2.95 -41.15 -23.05
CA TRP A 655 -1.56 -41.31 -22.64
C TRP A 655 -0.65 -41.63 -23.84
N LYS A 656 -0.06 -40.61 -24.46
CA LYS A 656 1.17 -40.72 -25.24
C LYS A 656 2.10 -39.57 -24.93
N SER A 657 3.28 -39.96 -24.45
CA SER A 657 4.37 -39.11 -23.99
C SER A 657 4.86 -38.15 -25.07
N GLU A 658 5.17 -36.92 -24.66
CA GLU A 658 6.44 -36.24 -25.00
C GLU A 658 6.50 -34.86 -24.32
N ARG A 659 7.10 -34.80 -23.11
CA ARG A 659 7.88 -33.69 -22.51
C ARG A 659 7.91 -33.83 -20.99
N GLY A 660 9.05 -34.35 -20.48
CA GLY A 660 9.33 -34.55 -19.06
C GLY A 660 8.63 -35.78 -18.49
N ALA A 661 9.30 -36.94 -18.48
CA ALA A 661 8.74 -38.18 -17.95
C ALA A 661 8.37 -37.99 -16.48
N LYS A 662 7.07 -37.91 -16.18
CA LYS A 662 6.55 -38.05 -14.82
C LYS A 662 6.73 -39.51 -14.40
N VAL A 663 7.17 -39.75 -13.16
CA VAL A 663 7.38 -41.11 -12.66
C VAL A 663 6.05 -41.65 -12.17
N LEU A 664 5.47 -42.59 -12.92
CA LEU A 664 4.20 -43.23 -12.55
C LEU A 664 4.43 -44.32 -11.50
N ILE A 665 3.69 -44.23 -10.41
CA ILE A 665 3.75 -45.14 -9.26
C ILE A 665 2.34 -45.67 -9.06
N ASN A 666 2.07 -46.85 -9.62
CA ASN A 666 0.76 -47.49 -9.56
C ASN A 666 0.66 -48.35 -8.29
N VAL A 667 -0.40 -48.18 -7.50
CA VAL A 667 -0.65 -48.96 -6.28
C VAL A 667 -0.68 -50.48 -6.53
N ASP A 668 -1.12 -50.92 -7.70
CA ASP A 668 -1.09 -52.34 -8.10
C ASP A 668 0.35 -52.90 -8.15
N GLY A 669 1.32 -52.06 -8.51
CA GLY A 669 2.74 -52.42 -8.54
C GLY A 669 3.33 -52.71 -7.17
N PHE A 670 2.63 -52.32 -6.10
CA PHE A 670 3.00 -52.59 -4.70
C PHE A 670 2.15 -53.70 -4.08
N GLY A 671 1.41 -54.45 -4.90
CA GLY A 671 0.64 -55.61 -4.46
C GLY A 671 -0.80 -55.32 -4.04
N ALA A 672 -1.36 -54.15 -4.40
CA ALA A 672 -2.78 -53.89 -4.20
C ALA A 672 -3.63 -54.83 -5.07
N VAL A 673 -4.66 -55.43 -4.48
CA VAL A 673 -5.58 -56.39 -5.12
C VAL A 673 -6.71 -55.66 -5.83
N GLY A 674 -7.30 -54.64 -5.20
CA GLY A 674 -8.32 -53.79 -5.83
C GLY A 674 -9.69 -54.46 -6.03
N ASP A 675 -10.06 -55.42 -5.18
CA ASP A 675 -11.35 -56.14 -5.18
C ASP A 675 -12.41 -55.56 -4.21
N GLY A 676 -12.02 -54.60 -3.36
CA GLY A 676 -12.84 -53.93 -2.35
C GLY A 676 -13.06 -54.76 -1.08
N ILE A 677 -12.33 -55.87 -0.92
CA ILE A 677 -12.45 -56.84 0.17
C ILE A 677 -11.09 -57.09 0.83
N SER A 678 -10.04 -57.25 0.02
CA SER A 678 -8.67 -57.45 0.45
C SER A 678 -8.07 -56.17 1.03
N ASP A 679 -7.32 -56.26 2.12
CA ASP A 679 -6.68 -55.10 2.75
C ASP A 679 -5.50 -54.61 1.91
N ASP A 680 -5.70 -53.48 1.22
CA ASP A 680 -4.72 -52.85 0.32
C ASP A 680 -3.85 -51.79 1.03
N THR A 681 -4.00 -51.62 2.35
CA THR A 681 -3.38 -50.53 3.12
C THR A 681 -1.86 -50.48 2.95
N GLN A 682 -1.17 -51.63 3.08
CA GLN A 682 0.29 -51.65 3.00
C GLN A 682 0.81 -51.33 1.59
N ALA A 683 0.06 -51.69 0.56
CA ALA A 683 0.39 -51.33 -0.83
C ALA A 683 0.28 -49.82 -1.03
N PHE A 684 -0.78 -49.18 -0.49
CA PHE A 684 -0.93 -47.72 -0.53
C PHE A 684 0.16 -46.98 0.24
N VAL A 685 0.53 -47.45 1.45
CA VAL A 685 1.64 -46.85 2.23
C VAL A 685 2.95 -46.94 1.45
N SER A 686 3.27 -48.12 0.92
CA SER A 686 4.53 -48.32 0.19
C SER A 686 4.58 -47.51 -1.11
N ALA A 687 3.46 -47.44 -1.84
CA ALA A 687 3.33 -46.62 -3.03
C ALA A 687 3.44 -45.12 -2.70
N TRP A 688 2.83 -44.66 -1.60
CA TRP A 688 2.94 -43.28 -1.13
C TRP A 688 4.38 -42.93 -0.77
N ASP A 689 5.08 -43.77 0.01
CA ASP A 689 6.46 -43.50 0.43
C ASP A 689 7.41 -43.36 -0.78
N GLN A 690 7.22 -44.21 -1.79
CA GLN A 690 7.97 -44.10 -3.04
C GLN A 690 7.55 -42.86 -3.84
N ALA A 691 6.26 -42.53 -3.91
CA ALA A 691 5.79 -41.35 -4.63
C ALA A 691 6.24 -40.05 -3.98
N CYS A 692 6.14 -39.96 -2.67
CA CYS A 692 6.51 -38.79 -1.91
C CYS A 692 8.03 -38.55 -1.91
N SER A 693 8.86 -39.60 -2.00
CA SER A 693 10.32 -39.46 -2.13
C SER A 693 10.81 -39.23 -3.58
N THR A 694 9.96 -39.40 -4.58
CA THR A 694 10.31 -39.29 -6.00
C THR A 694 9.89 -37.95 -6.58
N SER A 695 10.79 -37.28 -7.31
CA SER A 695 10.44 -36.00 -7.94
C SER A 695 9.59 -36.14 -9.19
N LYS A 696 8.59 -35.25 -9.33
CA LYS A 696 7.61 -35.24 -10.43
C LYS A 696 6.88 -36.58 -10.59
N SER A 697 6.52 -37.19 -9.46
CA SER A 697 5.82 -38.47 -9.41
C SER A 697 4.31 -38.31 -9.57
N VAL A 698 3.68 -39.39 -10.04
CA VAL A 698 2.23 -39.57 -10.09
C VAL A 698 1.90 -40.83 -9.31
N LEU A 699 1.26 -40.71 -8.15
CA LEU A 699 0.65 -41.84 -7.44
C LEU A 699 -0.69 -42.15 -8.12
N LEU A 700 -0.82 -43.32 -8.73
CA LEU A 700 -2.00 -43.73 -9.49
C LEU A 700 -2.82 -44.77 -8.73
N VAL A 701 -4.09 -44.46 -8.47
CA VAL A 701 -5.15 -45.39 -8.09
C VAL A 701 -5.99 -45.66 -9.35
N PRO A 702 -5.83 -46.81 -10.02
CA PRO A 702 -6.34 -47.00 -11.38
C PRO A 702 -7.85 -47.24 -11.43
N GLU A 703 -8.45 -46.84 -12.55
CA GLU A 703 -9.87 -46.97 -12.87
C GLU A 703 -10.37 -48.43 -12.83
N GLY A 704 -11.65 -48.62 -12.53
CA GLY A 704 -12.32 -49.93 -12.59
C GLY A 704 -12.00 -50.87 -11.41
N ARG A 705 -11.19 -50.42 -10.46
CA ARG A 705 -10.81 -51.19 -9.26
C ARG A 705 -11.30 -50.51 -7.98
N ARG A 706 -11.45 -51.31 -6.92
CA ARG A 706 -11.94 -50.87 -5.61
C ARG A 706 -10.96 -51.29 -4.52
N TYR A 707 -10.38 -50.37 -3.78
CA TYR A 707 -9.30 -50.66 -2.83
C TYR A 707 -9.78 -50.47 -1.40
N LEU A 708 -9.75 -51.53 -0.59
CA LEU A 708 -10.08 -51.41 0.83
C LEU A 708 -8.84 -50.93 1.59
N VAL A 709 -8.90 -49.69 2.09
CA VAL A 709 -7.78 -49.04 2.80
C VAL A 709 -8.22 -48.73 4.22
N ASN A 710 -7.47 -49.19 5.21
CA ASN A 710 -7.70 -48.89 6.63
C ASN A 710 -7.29 -47.44 6.96
N ALA A 711 -7.59 -46.97 8.18
CA ALA A 711 -7.16 -45.67 8.66
C ALA A 711 -5.63 -45.49 8.53
N THR A 712 -5.24 -44.52 7.71
CA THR A 712 -3.86 -44.34 7.24
C THR A 712 -3.49 -42.87 7.20
N LYS A 713 -2.28 -42.56 7.67
CA LYS A 713 -1.71 -41.21 7.63
C LYS A 713 -0.57 -41.15 6.62
N PHE A 714 -0.74 -40.32 5.62
CA PHE A 714 0.23 -40.02 4.58
C PHE A 714 0.91 -38.69 4.92
N LYS A 715 2.23 -38.73 5.14
CA LYS A 715 3.00 -37.56 5.59
C LYS A 715 3.95 -37.08 4.50
N GLY A 716 4.01 -35.77 4.32
CA GLY A 716 5.06 -35.06 3.59
C GLY A 716 6.18 -34.53 4.50
N PRO A 717 7.03 -33.61 4.00
CA PRO A 717 6.98 -33.02 2.66
C PRO A 717 7.45 -33.99 1.57
N CYS A 718 6.88 -33.87 0.38
CA CYS A 718 7.24 -34.69 -0.78
C CYS A 718 8.27 -33.97 -1.67
N ALA A 719 9.08 -34.75 -2.39
CA ALA A 719 10.23 -34.30 -3.20
C ALA A 719 9.81 -33.57 -4.50
N GLY A 720 9.07 -32.47 -4.42
CA GLY A 720 8.61 -31.68 -5.57
C GLY A 720 7.14 -31.92 -5.95
N LYS A 721 6.73 -31.51 -7.15
CA LYS A 721 5.33 -31.53 -7.63
C LYS A 721 4.76 -32.96 -7.75
N LEU A 722 4.23 -33.51 -6.66
CA LEU A 722 3.50 -34.78 -6.60
C LEU A 722 2.06 -34.61 -7.11
N ILE A 723 1.63 -35.55 -7.95
CA ILE A 723 0.22 -35.69 -8.36
C ILE A 723 -0.32 -36.99 -7.77
N VAL A 724 -1.46 -36.91 -7.08
CA VAL A 724 -2.24 -38.07 -6.63
C VAL A 724 -3.41 -38.23 -7.59
N GLN A 725 -3.28 -39.15 -8.54
CA GLN A 725 -4.29 -39.49 -9.54
C GLN A 725 -5.20 -40.59 -8.98
N ILE A 726 -6.46 -40.26 -8.70
CA ILE A 726 -7.46 -41.21 -8.20
C ILE A 726 -8.55 -41.38 -9.26
N ASP A 727 -8.43 -42.45 -10.04
CA ASP A 727 -9.41 -42.85 -11.06
C ASP A 727 -10.28 -44.03 -10.59
N GLY A 728 -9.75 -44.85 -9.66
CA GLY A 728 -10.45 -45.95 -9.02
C GLY A 728 -11.31 -45.55 -7.82
N THR A 729 -11.80 -46.55 -7.10
CA THR A 729 -12.53 -46.36 -5.83
C THR A 729 -11.65 -46.73 -4.64
N ILE A 730 -11.50 -45.84 -3.66
CA ILE A 730 -10.92 -46.15 -2.35
C ILE A 730 -12.10 -46.31 -1.37
N VAL A 731 -12.18 -47.43 -0.67
CA VAL A 731 -13.27 -47.73 0.28
C VAL A 731 -12.73 -47.91 1.70
N ALA A 732 -13.42 -47.35 2.68
CA ALA A 732 -13.12 -47.56 4.09
C ALA A 732 -13.73 -48.87 4.61
N PRO A 733 -13.21 -49.42 5.73
CA PRO A 733 -13.87 -50.52 6.40
C PRO A 733 -15.30 -50.13 6.82
N ASN A 734 -16.28 -50.96 6.52
CA ASN A 734 -17.68 -50.66 6.86
C ASN A 734 -18.02 -50.93 8.34
N GLU A 735 -17.28 -51.81 9.02
CA GLU A 735 -17.48 -52.15 10.43
C GLU A 735 -16.68 -51.22 11.34
N PRO A 736 -17.32 -50.52 12.30
CA PRO A 736 -16.62 -49.65 13.25
C PRO A 736 -15.51 -50.34 14.05
N ASN A 737 -15.66 -51.64 14.34
CA ASN A 737 -14.65 -52.41 15.05
C ASN A 737 -13.37 -52.69 14.24
N ASN A 738 -13.43 -52.52 12.91
CA ASN A 738 -12.30 -52.74 12.00
C ASN A 738 -11.44 -51.48 11.82
N TRP A 739 -11.84 -50.36 12.43
CA TRP A 739 -11.09 -49.12 12.37
C TRP A 739 -10.01 -49.05 13.45
N ASP A 740 -8.99 -48.22 13.21
CA ASP A 740 -7.92 -47.99 14.19
C ASP A 740 -8.49 -47.43 15.50
N LYS A 741 -8.34 -48.22 16.58
CA LYS A 741 -8.76 -47.84 17.94
C LYS A 741 -7.99 -46.63 18.48
N GLN A 742 -6.78 -46.38 17.98
CA GLN A 742 -5.95 -45.24 18.41
C GLN A 742 -6.33 -43.95 17.69
N ASN A 743 -6.83 -44.03 16.45
CA ASN A 743 -7.25 -42.87 15.66
C ASN A 743 -8.67 -43.04 15.07
N PRO A 744 -9.72 -43.22 15.90
CA PRO A 744 -11.08 -43.49 15.42
C PRO A 744 -11.74 -42.29 14.72
N ARG A 745 -11.04 -41.15 14.62
CA ARG A 745 -11.55 -39.87 14.10
C ARG A 745 -11.04 -39.50 12.71
N ILE A 746 -10.02 -40.18 12.18
CA ILE A 746 -9.43 -39.82 10.88
C ILE A 746 -9.16 -41.09 10.07
N TRP A 747 -9.63 -41.09 8.82
CA TRP A 747 -9.43 -42.21 7.89
C TRP A 747 -8.22 -41.99 7.00
N LEU A 748 -8.36 -41.17 5.95
CA LEU A 748 -7.26 -40.81 5.05
C LEU A 748 -6.76 -39.41 5.44
N ASP A 749 -5.64 -39.38 6.14
CA ASP A 749 -5.01 -38.15 6.63
C ASP A 749 -3.79 -37.81 5.79
N PHE A 750 -3.84 -36.70 5.05
CA PHE A 750 -2.71 -36.19 4.30
C PHE A 750 -2.17 -34.94 4.99
N SER A 751 -0.94 -35.00 5.50
CA SER A 751 -0.37 -33.91 6.28
C SER A 751 1.01 -33.46 5.81
N LYS A 752 1.32 -32.18 6.05
CA LYS A 752 2.61 -31.55 5.70
C LYS A 752 2.92 -31.58 4.20
N LEU A 753 1.89 -31.40 3.38
CA LEU A 753 2.04 -31.35 1.92
C LEU A 753 2.43 -29.94 1.46
N GLN A 754 3.25 -29.87 0.41
CA GLN A 754 3.58 -28.62 -0.28
C GLN A 754 3.42 -28.79 -1.79
N LYS A 755 2.57 -27.96 -2.41
CA LYS A 755 2.37 -27.91 -3.87
C LYS A 755 1.94 -29.26 -4.49
N VAL A 756 1.07 -30.00 -3.79
CA VAL A 756 0.54 -31.31 -4.22
C VAL A 756 -0.83 -31.15 -4.90
N SER A 757 -1.06 -31.91 -5.98
CA SER A 757 -2.36 -31.94 -6.67
C SER A 757 -3.02 -33.32 -6.54
N PHE A 758 -4.22 -33.37 -5.99
CA PHE A 758 -5.15 -34.49 -6.07
C PHE A 758 -6.07 -34.29 -7.27
N GLN A 759 -6.20 -35.29 -8.13
CA GLN A 759 -7.05 -35.20 -9.32
C GLN A 759 -7.58 -36.55 -9.77
N GLY A 760 -8.63 -36.54 -10.58
CA GLY A 760 -9.24 -37.73 -11.18
C GLY A 760 -10.75 -37.73 -10.97
N ASP A 761 -11.43 -38.72 -11.57
CA ASP A 761 -12.88 -38.89 -11.47
C ASP A 761 -13.27 -40.03 -10.51
N GLY A 762 -12.30 -40.52 -9.73
CA GLY A 762 -12.45 -41.60 -8.78
C GLY A 762 -13.28 -41.27 -7.54
N VAL A 763 -13.55 -42.32 -6.75
CA VAL A 763 -14.46 -42.26 -5.61
C VAL A 763 -13.71 -42.56 -4.31
N ILE A 764 -13.87 -41.71 -3.30
CA ILE A 764 -13.47 -41.97 -1.92
C ILE A 764 -14.76 -42.28 -1.13
N ASP A 765 -15.01 -43.55 -0.86
CA ASP A 765 -16.22 -44.05 -0.20
C ASP A 765 -15.94 -44.36 1.27
N GLY A 766 -16.44 -43.47 2.14
CA GLY A 766 -16.35 -43.64 3.57
C GLY A 766 -17.06 -44.87 4.09
N SER A 767 -18.04 -45.48 3.41
CA SER A 767 -18.80 -46.64 3.95
C SER A 767 -19.52 -46.36 5.29
N GLY A 768 -20.10 -45.17 5.44
CA GLY A 768 -20.74 -44.69 6.67
C GLY A 768 -22.06 -45.36 7.07
N GLY A 769 -22.71 -46.17 6.21
CA GLY A 769 -24.04 -46.75 6.44
C GLY A 769 -24.23 -47.38 7.84
N LYS A 770 -23.42 -48.39 8.16
CA LYS A 770 -23.47 -49.08 9.46
C LYS A 770 -23.13 -48.17 10.66
N TRP A 771 -22.33 -47.14 10.42
CA TRP A 771 -21.99 -46.15 11.44
C TRP A 771 -23.20 -45.30 11.80
N TRP A 772 -23.99 -44.91 10.81
CA TRP A 772 -25.20 -44.12 11.00
C TRP A 772 -26.29 -44.90 11.73
N ASP A 773 -26.47 -46.19 11.42
CA ASP A 773 -27.45 -47.09 12.07
C ASP A 773 -27.22 -47.23 13.60
N SER A 774 -25.99 -46.99 14.06
CA SER A 774 -25.58 -47.15 15.47
C SER A 774 -25.55 -45.81 16.26
N SER A 775 -26.10 -44.71 15.73
CA SER A 775 -25.77 -43.35 16.18
C SER A 775 -26.60 -42.77 17.36
N CYS A 776 -25.92 -42.23 18.38
CA CYS A 776 -26.45 -41.18 19.29
C CYS A 776 -25.38 -40.11 19.66
N LYS A 777 -24.48 -39.75 18.71
CA LYS A 777 -23.27 -38.89 18.88
C LYS A 777 -22.12 -39.52 19.69
N ARG A 778 -21.44 -40.54 19.15
CA ARG A 778 -20.14 -41.03 19.65
C ARG A 778 -19.06 -40.85 18.58
N ASN A 779 -17.97 -40.15 18.89
CA ASN A 779 -16.79 -39.83 18.07
C ASN A 779 -16.56 -40.74 16.85
N LYS A 780 -16.82 -40.23 15.64
CA LYS A 780 -16.66 -40.96 14.39
C LYS A 780 -15.58 -40.31 13.51
N SER A 781 -15.26 -40.97 12.41
CA SER A 781 -14.14 -40.60 11.57
C SER A 781 -14.49 -39.66 10.41
N ASN A 782 -13.53 -38.81 10.04
CA ASN A 782 -13.55 -38.05 8.79
C ASN A 782 -13.02 -38.91 7.65
N ALA A 783 -13.56 -38.74 6.43
CA ALA A 783 -13.18 -39.56 5.29
C ALA A 783 -11.86 -39.11 4.65
N LEU A 784 -11.79 -37.87 4.17
CA LEU A 784 -10.57 -37.27 3.62
C LEU A 784 -10.17 -36.05 4.46
N THR A 785 -8.93 -36.02 4.94
CA THR A 785 -8.37 -34.88 5.68
C THR A 785 -7.09 -34.41 5.01
N ILE A 786 -6.99 -33.09 4.78
CA ILE A 786 -5.76 -32.42 4.38
C ILE A 786 -5.41 -31.46 5.51
N ASP A 787 -4.32 -31.77 6.21
CA ASP A 787 -3.89 -31.05 7.41
C ASP A 787 -2.50 -30.42 7.25
N SER A 788 -2.27 -29.26 7.87
CA SER A 788 -0.93 -28.65 7.99
C SER A 788 -0.19 -28.52 6.64
N SER A 789 -0.90 -28.12 5.58
CA SER A 789 -0.43 -28.19 4.20
C SER A 789 -0.57 -26.87 3.45
N SER A 790 0.26 -26.65 2.42
CA SER A 790 0.21 -25.42 1.61
C SER A 790 0.27 -25.66 0.10
N GLY A 791 -0.49 -24.89 -0.67
CA GLY A 791 -0.51 -24.96 -2.14
C GLY A 791 -1.15 -26.24 -2.67
N VAL A 792 -2.18 -26.75 -1.99
CA VAL A 792 -2.83 -28.01 -2.35
C VAL A 792 -3.98 -27.78 -3.32
N ARG A 793 -4.08 -28.61 -4.37
CA ARG A 793 -5.19 -28.57 -5.34
C ARG A 793 -5.94 -29.89 -5.34
N VAL A 794 -7.26 -29.85 -5.34
CA VAL A 794 -8.14 -31.03 -5.42
C VAL A 794 -9.12 -30.83 -6.56
N LYS A 795 -9.14 -31.74 -7.54
CA LYS A 795 -9.97 -31.61 -8.75
C LYS A 795 -10.73 -32.90 -9.08
N GLY A 796 -12.04 -32.81 -9.33
CA GLY A 796 -12.85 -33.87 -9.96
C GLY A 796 -13.31 -35.03 -9.06
N LEU A 797 -12.76 -35.17 -7.85
CA LEU A 797 -13.04 -36.32 -7.00
C LEU A 797 -14.48 -36.37 -6.49
N THR A 798 -15.01 -37.59 -6.32
CA THR A 798 -16.25 -37.84 -5.59
C THR A 798 -15.95 -38.40 -4.21
N ILE A 799 -16.42 -37.73 -3.15
CA ILE A 799 -16.27 -38.17 -1.76
C ILE A 799 -17.66 -38.50 -1.21
N GLN A 800 -17.90 -39.75 -0.87
CA GLN A 800 -19.25 -40.19 -0.50
C GLN A 800 -19.29 -40.97 0.81
N ASN A 801 -20.46 -40.96 1.44
CA ASN A 801 -20.81 -41.76 2.61
C ASN A 801 -19.78 -41.70 3.74
N ALA A 802 -19.27 -40.52 4.07
CA ALA A 802 -18.36 -40.36 5.21
C ALA A 802 -19.07 -40.65 6.54
N GLN A 803 -18.32 -41.15 7.52
CA GLN A 803 -18.87 -41.42 8.85
C GLN A 803 -19.26 -40.14 9.60
N GLN A 804 -18.46 -39.09 9.42
CA GLN A 804 -18.66 -37.76 9.97
C GLN A 804 -18.39 -36.72 8.87
N MET A 805 -17.21 -36.09 8.81
CA MET A 805 -16.94 -35.09 7.77
C MET A 805 -16.40 -35.74 6.49
N HIS A 806 -16.91 -35.35 5.32
CA HIS A 806 -16.46 -35.91 4.05
C HIS A 806 -15.06 -35.41 3.69
N PHE A 807 -14.87 -34.10 3.69
CA PHE A 807 -13.61 -33.49 3.34
C PHE A 807 -13.23 -32.41 4.35
N VAL A 808 -12.10 -32.59 5.04
CA VAL A 808 -11.58 -31.66 6.04
C VAL A 808 -10.34 -30.94 5.51
N ILE A 809 -10.35 -29.62 5.60
CA ILE A 809 -9.21 -28.72 5.34
C ILE A 809 -8.83 -28.07 6.67
N SER A 810 -7.66 -28.42 7.20
CA SER A 810 -7.26 -28.10 8.58
C SER A 810 -5.83 -27.56 8.64
N HIS A 811 -5.57 -26.44 9.33
CA HIS A 811 -4.23 -25.83 9.42
C HIS A 811 -3.55 -25.62 8.05
N CYS A 812 -4.33 -25.31 7.01
CA CYS A 812 -3.82 -25.21 5.64
C CYS A 812 -3.76 -23.76 5.15
N ASP A 813 -2.89 -23.50 4.18
CA ASP A 813 -2.84 -22.24 3.43
C ASP A 813 -2.90 -22.50 1.92
N SER A 814 -3.57 -21.64 1.16
CA SER A 814 -3.58 -21.71 -0.31
C SER A 814 -4.11 -23.05 -0.85
N VAL A 815 -5.36 -23.39 -0.52
CA VAL A 815 -6.04 -24.61 -1.00
C VAL A 815 -7.04 -24.27 -2.10
N ARG A 816 -7.08 -25.05 -3.19
CA ARG A 816 -8.09 -24.91 -4.26
C ARG A 816 -8.81 -26.23 -4.49
N VAL A 817 -10.15 -26.20 -4.42
CA VAL A 817 -11.03 -27.36 -4.62
C VAL A 817 -11.96 -27.05 -5.76
N VAL A 818 -11.89 -27.83 -6.85
CA VAL A 818 -12.63 -27.54 -8.10
C VAL A 818 -13.34 -28.81 -8.57
N ASN A 819 -14.61 -28.70 -8.94
CA ASN A 819 -15.41 -29.83 -9.47
C ASN A 819 -15.48 -31.03 -8.51
N VAL A 820 -15.45 -30.81 -7.19
CA VAL A 820 -15.58 -31.90 -6.22
C VAL A 820 -17.06 -32.19 -5.92
N LYS A 821 -17.40 -33.47 -5.90
CA LYS A 821 -18.74 -33.93 -5.54
C LYS A 821 -18.72 -34.59 -4.17
N VAL A 822 -19.60 -34.16 -3.29
CA VAL A 822 -19.83 -34.78 -1.99
C VAL A 822 -21.24 -35.34 -1.92
N SER A 823 -21.40 -36.60 -1.50
CA SER A 823 -22.71 -37.25 -1.47
C SER A 823 -22.89 -38.21 -0.29
N ALA A 824 -23.93 -37.97 0.50
CA ALA A 824 -24.48 -38.90 1.47
C ALA A 824 -26.00 -38.72 1.55
N PRO A 825 -26.75 -39.70 2.10
CA PRO A 825 -28.19 -39.54 2.34
C PRO A 825 -28.46 -38.32 3.23
N GLY A 826 -29.54 -37.57 2.98
CA GLY A 826 -29.93 -36.44 3.85
C GLY A 826 -30.29 -36.85 5.29
N THR A 827 -30.49 -38.14 5.54
CA THR A 827 -30.69 -38.74 6.87
C THR A 827 -29.39 -39.12 7.56
N SER A 828 -28.22 -38.91 6.94
CA SER A 828 -26.92 -39.23 7.54
C SER A 828 -26.60 -38.28 8.71
N PRO A 829 -26.48 -38.78 9.96
CA PRO A 829 -26.40 -37.92 11.12
C PRO A 829 -25.02 -37.29 11.28
N ASN A 830 -24.98 -35.96 11.44
CA ASN A 830 -23.78 -35.18 11.78
C ASN A 830 -22.66 -35.30 10.73
N THR A 831 -23.03 -35.26 9.44
CA THR A 831 -22.08 -35.35 8.34
C THR A 831 -21.89 -34.02 7.63
N ASP A 832 -20.79 -33.31 7.91
CA ASP A 832 -20.48 -32.13 7.11
C ASP A 832 -19.89 -32.55 5.76
N GLY A 833 -20.14 -31.75 4.72
CA GLY A 833 -19.56 -31.96 3.40
C GLY A 833 -18.10 -31.54 3.37
N ILE A 834 -17.86 -30.23 3.22
CA ILE A 834 -16.52 -29.64 3.27
C ILE A 834 -16.37 -28.84 4.57
N HIS A 835 -15.46 -29.28 5.43
CA HIS A 835 -15.19 -28.68 6.73
C HIS A 835 -13.85 -27.93 6.71
N ILE A 836 -13.88 -26.62 6.99
CA ILE A 836 -12.71 -25.75 6.96
C ILE A 836 -12.42 -25.23 8.38
N THR A 837 -11.22 -25.49 8.89
CA THR A 837 -10.78 -25.03 10.21
C THR A 837 -9.35 -24.53 10.17
N LYS A 838 -9.04 -23.45 10.90
CA LYS A 838 -7.69 -22.91 11.08
C LYS A 838 -6.91 -22.75 9.77
N SER A 839 -7.59 -22.37 8.69
CA SER A 839 -7.01 -22.36 7.35
C SER A 839 -7.21 -21.02 6.64
N THR A 840 -6.21 -20.62 5.84
CA THR A 840 -6.19 -19.37 5.08
C THR A 840 -6.23 -19.60 3.57
N ASN A 841 -6.81 -18.66 2.82
CA ASN A 841 -6.77 -18.65 1.36
C ASN A 841 -7.34 -19.93 0.72
N VAL A 842 -8.54 -20.35 1.12
CA VAL A 842 -9.23 -21.54 0.60
C VAL A 842 -10.25 -21.14 -0.46
N GLY A 843 -10.12 -21.69 -1.67
CA GLY A 843 -11.05 -21.48 -2.78
C GLY A 843 -11.83 -22.75 -3.11
N LEU A 844 -13.16 -22.68 -3.14
CA LEU A 844 -14.05 -23.76 -3.57
C LEU A 844 -14.81 -23.33 -4.84
N GLU A 845 -14.78 -24.17 -5.88
CA GLU A 845 -15.42 -23.89 -7.17
C GLU A 845 -16.21 -25.08 -7.69
N ASN A 846 -17.37 -24.82 -8.29
CA ASN A 846 -18.13 -25.81 -9.06
C ASN A 846 -18.40 -27.10 -8.26
N CYS A 847 -18.57 -26.98 -6.94
CA CYS A 847 -18.73 -28.11 -6.04
C CYS A 847 -20.20 -28.47 -5.86
N LYS A 848 -20.51 -29.78 -5.89
CA LYS A 848 -21.86 -30.29 -5.65
C LYS A 848 -21.89 -31.13 -4.38
N ILE A 849 -22.59 -30.64 -3.37
CA ILE A 849 -22.54 -31.18 -2.01
C ILE A 849 -23.95 -31.53 -1.54
N GLY A 850 -24.15 -32.78 -1.12
CA GLY A 850 -25.37 -33.22 -0.44
C GLY A 850 -25.03 -34.17 0.71
N THR A 851 -25.46 -33.84 1.93
CA THR A 851 -25.18 -34.58 3.17
C THR A 851 -26.36 -34.48 4.14
N GLY A 852 -26.27 -35.05 5.33
CA GLY A 852 -27.29 -34.83 6.38
C GLY A 852 -26.95 -33.74 7.42
N ASP A 853 -25.89 -32.96 7.24
CA ASP A 853 -25.55 -31.79 8.07
C ASP A 853 -25.03 -30.65 7.16
N ASP A 854 -24.10 -29.80 7.62
CA ASP A 854 -23.65 -28.64 6.87
C ASP A 854 -22.99 -29.06 5.54
N CYS A 855 -23.43 -28.51 4.39
CA CYS A 855 -22.75 -28.74 3.12
C CYS A 855 -21.33 -28.20 3.19
N ILE A 856 -21.19 -26.99 3.70
CA ILE A 856 -19.90 -26.35 3.97
C ILE A 856 -19.96 -25.77 5.38
N SER A 857 -18.97 -26.10 6.20
CA SER A 857 -18.83 -25.58 7.56
C SER A 857 -17.49 -24.87 7.71
N ILE A 858 -17.50 -23.61 8.12
CA ILE A 858 -16.33 -22.76 8.33
C ILE A 858 -16.22 -22.47 9.82
N VAL A 859 -15.14 -22.89 10.46
CA VAL A 859 -14.97 -22.74 11.91
C VAL A 859 -13.70 -21.97 12.26
N ASN A 860 -13.40 -21.89 13.57
CA ASN A 860 -12.37 -21.02 14.16
C ASN A 860 -11.01 -21.06 13.43
N GLY A 861 -10.38 -19.89 13.34
CA GLY A 861 -9.05 -19.66 12.78
C GLY A 861 -9.02 -19.61 11.24
N SER A 862 -10.17 -19.45 10.59
CA SER A 862 -10.26 -19.51 9.13
C SER A 862 -10.41 -18.12 8.51
N SER A 863 -9.67 -17.84 7.44
CA SER A 863 -9.77 -16.55 6.74
C SER A 863 -9.52 -16.64 5.24
N GLY A 864 -10.07 -15.72 4.45
CA GLY A 864 -9.86 -15.70 2.99
C GLY A 864 -10.49 -16.91 2.32
N ILE A 865 -11.76 -17.19 2.66
CA ILE A 865 -12.50 -18.32 2.12
C ILE A 865 -13.39 -17.82 0.98
N LYS A 866 -13.08 -18.21 -0.26
CA LYS A 866 -13.85 -17.84 -1.45
C LYS A 866 -14.60 -19.07 -1.98
N MET A 867 -15.89 -18.93 -2.26
CA MET A 867 -16.75 -19.99 -2.77
C MET A 867 -17.51 -19.49 -3.99
N LYS A 868 -17.38 -20.18 -5.13
CA LYS A 868 -18.06 -19.83 -6.38
C LYS A 868 -18.77 -21.04 -6.99
N ASN A 869 -19.99 -20.83 -7.48
CA ASN A 869 -20.82 -21.86 -8.13
C ASN A 869 -21.01 -23.13 -7.28
N ILE A 870 -21.59 -22.96 -6.09
CA ILE A 870 -21.82 -24.07 -5.14
C ILE A 870 -23.25 -24.59 -5.25
N TYR A 871 -23.41 -25.91 -5.44
CA TYR A 871 -24.69 -26.59 -5.26
C TYR A 871 -24.71 -27.26 -3.88
N CYS A 872 -25.69 -26.93 -3.04
CA CYS A 872 -25.86 -27.51 -1.71
C CYS A 872 -27.27 -28.06 -1.53
N GLY A 873 -27.40 -29.36 -1.29
CA GLY A 873 -28.69 -29.97 -1.04
C GLY A 873 -28.74 -31.48 -1.34
N PRO A 874 -29.34 -32.30 -0.45
CA PRO A 874 -29.89 -31.96 0.89
C PRO A 874 -28.78 -31.62 1.90
N GLY A 875 -29.12 -31.04 3.05
CA GLY A 875 -28.18 -30.69 4.14
C GLY A 875 -28.64 -29.53 5.02
N HIS A 876 -27.75 -28.97 5.84
CA HIS A 876 -27.96 -27.82 6.73
C HIS A 876 -27.46 -26.49 6.15
N GLY A 877 -27.08 -26.45 4.87
CA GLY A 877 -26.69 -25.22 4.19
C GLY A 877 -25.19 -24.91 4.28
N ILE A 878 -24.86 -23.63 4.18
CA ILE A 878 -23.50 -23.09 4.36
C ILE A 878 -23.45 -22.40 5.72
N SER A 879 -22.64 -22.92 6.63
CA SER A 879 -22.59 -22.50 8.03
C SER A 879 -21.22 -21.98 8.45
N ILE A 880 -21.19 -20.83 9.13
CA ILE A 880 -20.05 -20.35 9.91
C ILE A 880 -20.31 -20.71 11.38
N GLY A 881 -19.41 -21.49 11.97
CA GLY A 881 -19.45 -21.94 13.36
C GLY A 881 -19.77 -23.44 13.53
N SER A 882 -19.97 -23.93 14.76
CA SER A 882 -20.23 -23.14 15.97
C SER A 882 -18.96 -22.56 16.62
N LEU A 883 -18.94 -21.24 16.81
CA LEU A 883 -17.80 -20.52 17.41
C LEU A 883 -18.03 -20.22 18.90
N GLY A 884 -16.95 -20.08 19.67
CA GLY A 884 -17.05 -19.64 21.06
C GLY A 884 -17.46 -20.71 22.07
N LYS A 885 -17.43 -21.99 21.70
CA LYS A 885 -17.72 -23.10 22.63
C LYS A 885 -16.75 -23.08 23.82
N ASP A 886 -17.23 -23.40 25.02
CA ASP A 886 -16.40 -23.52 26.22
C ASP A 886 -15.54 -22.26 26.49
N ASN A 887 -16.10 -21.07 26.23
CA ASN A 887 -15.41 -19.77 26.39
C ASN A 887 -14.15 -19.60 25.49
N SER A 888 -14.07 -20.34 24.37
CA SER A 888 -12.96 -20.24 23.42
C SER A 888 -13.03 -18.95 22.59
N SER A 889 -11.87 -18.49 22.07
CA SER A 889 -11.84 -17.45 21.04
C SER A 889 -12.23 -18.02 19.68
N GLY A 890 -13.18 -17.37 18.99
CA GLY A 890 -13.62 -17.70 17.64
C GLY A 890 -13.32 -16.56 16.67
N ILE A 891 -12.42 -16.79 15.71
CA ILE A 891 -12.05 -15.81 14.68
C ILE A 891 -12.33 -16.40 13.29
N VAL A 892 -13.20 -15.73 12.53
CA VAL A 892 -13.46 -16.01 11.10
C VAL A 892 -13.57 -14.68 10.35
N THR A 893 -12.83 -14.50 9.24
CA THR A 893 -12.91 -13.24 8.49
C THR A 893 -12.63 -13.38 7.00
N LYS A 894 -13.16 -12.48 6.17
CA LYS A 894 -13.01 -12.50 4.70
C LYS A 894 -13.59 -13.79 4.11
N VAL A 895 -14.88 -14.02 4.32
CA VAL A 895 -15.63 -15.15 3.75
C VAL A 895 -16.53 -14.62 2.64
N VAL A 896 -16.41 -15.17 1.43
CA VAL A 896 -17.24 -14.81 0.28
C VAL A 896 -17.88 -16.07 -0.30
N VAL A 897 -19.22 -16.07 -0.34
CA VAL A 897 -20.02 -16.97 -1.17
C VAL A 897 -20.55 -16.13 -2.31
N ASP A 898 -20.22 -16.48 -3.54
CA ASP A 898 -20.79 -15.90 -4.75
C ASP A 898 -21.37 -17.00 -5.62
N THR A 899 -22.62 -16.85 -6.04
CA THR A 899 -23.29 -17.80 -6.93
C THR A 899 -23.44 -19.17 -6.26
N ALA A 900 -24.47 -19.34 -5.45
CA ALA A 900 -24.80 -20.62 -4.82
C ALA A 900 -26.27 -20.99 -5.03
N PHE A 901 -26.54 -22.28 -5.22
CA PHE A 901 -27.88 -22.84 -5.32
C PHE A 901 -28.13 -23.83 -4.19
N LEU A 902 -29.02 -23.47 -3.27
CA LEU A 902 -29.37 -24.29 -2.11
C LEU A 902 -30.76 -24.88 -2.31
N LYS A 903 -30.88 -26.21 -2.23
CA LYS A 903 -32.14 -26.91 -2.46
C LYS A 903 -32.47 -27.93 -1.39
N GLY A 904 -33.67 -27.85 -0.81
CA GLY A 904 -34.17 -28.82 0.17
C GLY A 904 -33.31 -28.91 1.43
N THR A 905 -32.67 -27.81 1.83
CA THR A 905 -31.80 -27.75 3.02
C THR A 905 -32.55 -27.23 4.24
N THR A 906 -32.11 -27.61 5.44
CA THR A 906 -32.71 -27.11 6.70
C THR A 906 -32.33 -25.66 6.98
N ASN A 907 -31.14 -25.21 6.58
CA ASN A 907 -30.77 -23.81 6.62
C ASN A 907 -30.17 -23.39 5.27
N GLY A 908 -30.19 -22.09 5.00
CA GLY A 908 -29.51 -21.50 3.86
C GLY A 908 -28.11 -21.06 4.26
N LEU A 909 -28.00 -19.80 4.66
CA LEU A 909 -26.78 -19.11 5.05
C LEU A 909 -26.84 -18.85 6.56
N ARG A 910 -25.92 -19.46 7.32
CA ARG A 910 -26.02 -19.49 8.77
C ARG A 910 -24.72 -19.06 9.45
N ILE A 911 -24.82 -18.20 10.47
CA ILE A 911 -23.74 -17.92 11.42
C ILE A 911 -24.21 -18.34 12.82
N LYS A 912 -23.48 -19.24 13.49
CA LYS A 912 -23.84 -19.80 14.80
C LYS A 912 -22.71 -19.64 15.81
N THR A 913 -22.99 -19.05 16.97
CA THR A 913 -22.02 -18.88 18.07
C THR A 913 -22.64 -19.31 19.39
N TRP A 914 -21.81 -19.87 20.28
CA TRP A 914 -22.25 -20.44 21.55
C TRP A 914 -22.54 -19.37 22.59
N GLN A 915 -23.63 -19.55 23.33
CA GLN A 915 -24.07 -18.64 24.39
C GLN A 915 -23.15 -18.61 25.64
N GLN A 916 -22.13 -19.48 25.75
CA GLN A 916 -21.28 -19.65 26.95
C GLN A 916 -19.97 -18.84 26.91
N GLY A 917 -19.99 -17.63 26.38
CA GLY A 917 -18.97 -16.65 26.76
C GLY A 917 -17.79 -16.45 25.81
N GLY A 918 -17.77 -17.10 24.65
CA GLY A 918 -16.64 -17.00 23.72
C GLY A 918 -16.28 -15.55 23.33
N SER A 919 -15.02 -15.33 22.98
CA SER A 919 -14.48 -14.05 22.52
C SER A 919 -14.07 -14.12 21.05
N GLY A 920 -13.63 -13.01 20.46
CA GLY A 920 -13.23 -12.96 19.04
C GLY A 920 -14.34 -12.40 18.16
N TYR A 921 -14.23 -12.61 16.84
CA TYR A 921 -15.12 -11.99 15.87
C TYR A 921 -15.38 -12.83 14.60
N VAL A 922 -16.55 -12.62 14.02
CA VAL A 922 -16.90 -12.95 12.63
C VAL A 922 -17.10 -11.62 11.90
N ARG A 923 -16.24 -11.30 10.93
CA ARG A 923 -16.33 -10.03 10.18
C ARG A 923 -15.98 -10.14 8.70
N ALA A 924 -16.48 -9.22 7.89
CA ALA A 924 -16.29 -9.20 6.44
C ALA A 924 -16.79 -10.50 5.79
N VAL A 925 -18.08 -10.80 5.98
CA VAL A 925 -18.77 -11.97 5.40
C VAL A 925 -19.72 -11.52 4.31
N ARG A 926 -19.58 -12.09 3.11
CA ARG A 926 -20.36 -11.75 1.91
C ARG A 926 -21.10 -12.97 1.40
N PHE A 927 -22.41 -12.86 1.31
CA PHE A 927 -23.26 -13.82 0.63
C PHE A 927 -23.90 -13.14 -0.58
N LEU A 928 -23.45 -13.48 -1.77
CA LEU A 928 -23.78 -12.84 -3.03
C LEU A 928 -24.43 -13.83 -3.98
N ASN A 929 -25.45 -13.39 -4.71
CA ASN A 929 -26.06 -14.14 -5.82
C ASN A 929 -26.51 -15.56 -5.41
N VAL A 930 -27.24 -15.67 -4.30
CA VAL A 930 -27.67 -16.97 -3.75
C VAL A 930 -29.12 -17.24 -4.12
N ARG A 931 -29.38 -18.39 -4.75
CA ARG A 931 -30.72 -18.88 -5.05
C ARG A 931 -31.09 -20.04 -4.14
N MET A 932 -32.28 -19.98 -3.56
CA MET A 932 -32.80 -20.96 -2.62
C MET A 932 -34.09 -21.58 -3.17
N ASP A 933 -34.25 -22.88 -2.98
CA ASP A 933 -35.44 -23.63 -3.39
C ASP A 933 -35.79 -24.62 -2.27
N ASP A 934 -36.95 -24.46 -1.63
CA ASP A 934 -37.43 -25.36 -0.60
C ASP A 934 -36.52 -25.39 0.66
N VAL A 935 -35.95 -24.24 1.04
CA VAL A 935 -35.02 -24.11 2.19
C VAL A 935 -35.80 -23.79 3.47
N ALA A 936 -35.58 -24.52 4.57
CA ALA A 936 -36.41 -24.30 5.75
C ALA A 936 -36.11 -22.97 6.46
N ASN A 937 -34.84 -22.64 6.72
CA ASN A 937 -34.43 -21.38 7.36
C ASN A 937 -33.37 -20.66 6.51
N PRO A 938 -33.78 -19.79 5.56
CA PRO A 938 -32.88 -19.19 4.56
C PRO A 938 -31.70 -18.39 5.12
N ILE A 939 -31.94 -17.40 5.99
CA ILE A 939 -30.89 -16.51 6.53
C ILE A 939 -30.95 -16.53 8.05
N ILE A 940 -29.85 -16.93 8.69
CA ILE A 940 -29.78 -17.03 10.15
C ILE A 940 -28.46 -16.49 10.71
N ILE A 941 -28.56 -15.62 11.71
CA ILE A 941 -27.51 -15.39 12.71
C ILE A 941 -28.07 -15.80 14.07
N ASP A 942 -27.38 -16.71 14.75
CA ASP A 942 -27.78 -17.24 16.06
C ASP A 942 -26.59 -17.22 17.03
N GLN A 943 -26.53 -16.19 17.88
CA GLN A 943 -25.56 -16.11 18.98
C GLN A 943 -26.03 -16.84 20.25
N PHE A 944 -27.23 -17.43 20.23
CA PHE A 944 -27.80 -18.20 21.34
C PHE A 944 -27.72 -19.71 21.09
N TYR A 945 -26.84 -20.14 20.18
CA TYR A 945 -26.72 -21.55 19.81
C TYR A 945 -26.35 -22.40 21.03
N CYS A 946 -27.12 -23.46 21.26
CA CYS A 946 -26.98 -24.38 22.39
C CYS A 946 -27.40 -25.78 21.93
N ASP A 947 -26.48 -26.75 21.99
CA ASP A 947 -26.77 -28.16 21.61
C ASP A 947 -27.29 -29.02 22.78
N SER A 948 -27.72 -28.38 23.87
CA SER A 948 -28.21 -29.02 25.09
C SER A 948 -29.75 -29.03 25.15
N PRO A 949 -30.36 -30.14 25.60
CA PRO A 949 -31.81 -30.21 25.81
C PRO A 949 -32.32 -29.31 26.96
N LYS A 950 -31.42 -28.78 27.79
CA LYS A 950 -31.71 -27.73 28.77
C LYS A 950 -31.28 -26.38 28.19
N SER A 951 -32.11 -25.35 28.38
CA SER A 951 -31.79 -23.97 27.99
C SER A 951 -30.44 -23.55 28.58
N CYS A 952 -29.54 -23.11 27.71
CA CYS A 952 -28.28 -22.51 28.12
C CYS A 952 -28.55 -21.22 28.90
N LYS A 953 -27.70 -20.90 29.88
CA LYS A 953 -27.83 -19.65 30.66
C LYS A 953 -27.47 -18.46 29.78
N ASN A 954 -28.25 -17.39 29.85
CA ASN A 954 -27.91 -16.11 29.22
C ASN A 954 -26.69 -15.49 29.93
N GLN A 955 -25.63 -15.15 29.18
CA GLN A 955 -24.35 -14.69 29.71
C GLN A 955 -23.82 -13.49 28.93
N THR A 956 -22.81 -12.81 29.50
CA THR A 956 -22.37 -11.47 29.06
C THR A 956 -21.36 -11.46 27.92
N SER A 957 -20.80 -12.59 27.49
CA SER A 957 -19.85 -12.65 26.38
C SER A 957 -20.32 -13.56 25.25
N ALA A 958 -20.04 -13.14 24.01
CA ALA A 958 -20.31 -13.87 22.78
C ALA A 958 -19.28 -13.45 21.72
N VAL A 959 -19.12 -14.27 20.68
CA VAL A 959 -18.28 -13.92 19.53
C VAL A 959 -18.95 -12.77 18.79
N GLU A 960 -18.24 -11.66 18.61
CA GLU A 960 -18.75 -10.47 17.94
C GLU A 960 -19.06 -10.78 16.47
N ILE A 961 -20.19 -10.27 15.95
CA ILE A 961 -20.55 -10.44 14.55
C ILE A 961 -20.78 -9.06 13.95
N SER A 962 -19.99 -8.70 12.95
CA SER A 962 -20.11 -7.42 12.27
C SER A 962 -19.82 -7.52 10.76
N GLN A 963 -20.23 -6.52 9.98
CA GLN A 963 -19.92 -6.42 8.54
C GLN A 963 -20.35 -7.67 7.75
N VAL A 964 -21.63 -8.02 7.86
CA VAL A 964 -22.23 -9.19 7.17
C VAL A 964 -23.20 -8.73 6.11
N VAL A 965 -23.02 -9.20 4.88
CA VAL A 965 -23.81 -8.74 3.72
C VAL A 965 -24.48 -9.88 3.02
N TYR A 966 -25.76 -9.67 2.75
CA TYR A 966 -26.62 -10.52 1.96
C TYR A 966 -27.07 -9.72 0.75
N ARG A 967 -26.65 -10.12 -0.46
CA ARG A 967 -26.93 -9.41 -1.70
C ARG A 967 -27.45 -10.34 -2.78
N ASN A 968 -28.49 -9.90 -3.49
CA ASN A 968 -29.11 -10.65 -4.59
C ASN A 968 -29.46 -12.08 -4.18
N ILE A 969 -30.24 -12.21 -3.09
CA ILE A 969 -30.68 -13.51 -2.57
C ILE A 969 -32.14 -13.70 -2.94
N SER A 970 -32.48 -14.84 -3.52
CA SER A 970 -33.88 -15.12 -3.90
C SER A 970 -34.26 -16.57 -3.63
N GLY A 971 -35.53 -16.83 -3.31
CA GLY A 971 -36.00 -18.21 -3.17
C GLY A 971 -37.21 -18.42 -2.29
N THR A 972 -37.41 -19.67 -1.87
CA THR A 972 -38.55 -20.07 -1.04
C THR A 972 -38.15 -20.56 0.35
N THR A 973 -38.98 -20.24 1.36
CA THR A 973 -38.82 -20.65 2.76
C THR A 973 -39.91 -21.62 3.23
N LYS A 974 -39.59 -22.53 4.16
CA LYS A 974 -40.61 -23.34 4.91
C LYS A 974 -40.92 -22.80 6.30
N SER A 975 -40.04 -21.99 6.87
CA SER A 975 -40.27 -21.38 8.18
C SER A 975 -40.94 -20.02 8.00
N ALA A 976 -41.75 -19.65 8.99
CA ALA A 976 -42.32 -18.31 9.07
C ALA A 976 -41.21 -17.25 9.08
N ASN A 977 -40.17 -17.42 9.91
CA ASN A 977 -39.01 -16.52 9.94
C ASN A 977 -38.01 -16.85 8.83
N ALA A 978 -38.21 -16.27 7.64
CA ALA A 978 -37.29 -16.42 6.51
C ALA A 978 -35.90 -15.83 6.83
N ILE A 979 -35.89 -14.72 7.58
CA ILE A 979 -34.70 -14.01 8.02
C ILE A 979 -34.71 -13.95 9.55
N LYS A 980 -33.66 -14.44 10.20
CA LYS A 980 -33.56 -14.47 11.66
C LYS A 980 -32.20 -13.98 12.15
N PHE A 981 -32.16 -12.83 12.82
CA PHE A 981 -30.99 -12.29 13.51
C PHE A 981 -31.21 -12.32 15.02
N ALA A 982 -30.75 -13.38 15.68
CA ALA A 982 -30.83 -13.55 17.12
C ALA A 982 -29.46 -13.29 17.75
N CYS A 983 -29.21 -12.02 18.09
CA CYS A 983 -27.94 -11.55 18.63
C CYS A 983 -28.04 -11.23 20.13
N SER A 984 -26.91 -11.29 20.84
CA SER A 984 -26.79 -11.06 22.28
C SER A 984 -26.93 -9.56 22.61
N ASP A 985 -27.64 -9.25 23.68
CA ASP A 985 -27.81 -7.86 24.15
C ASP A 985 -26.48 -7.26 24.65
N THR A 986 -25.53 -8.11 25.08
CA THR A 986 -24.22 -7.66 25.58
C THR A 986 -23.16 -7.57 24.49
N VAL A 987 -23.35 -8.29 23.38
CA VAL A 987 -22.49 -8.22 22.18
C VAL A 987 -23.39 -8.20 20.93
N PRO A 988 -24.09 -7.08 20.67
CA PRO A 988 -25.01 -6.96 19.53
C PRO A 988 -24.33 -7.20 18.19
N CYS A 989 -25.07 -7.73 17.22
CA CYS A 989 -24.58 -7.79 15.84
C CYS A 989 -24.67 -6.41 15.18
N LYS A 990 -23.64 -6.00 14.45
CA LYS A 990 -23.55 -4.67 13.83
C LYS A 990 -23.30 -4.73 12.33
N ASP A 991 -23.58 -3.65 11.62
CA ASP A 991 -23.29 -3.49 10.19
C ASP A 991 -23.79 -4.66 9.33
N ILE A 992 -25.01 -5.12 9.62
CA ILE A 992 -25.72 -6.12 8.79
C ILE A 992 -26.38 -5.40 7.62
N VAL A 993 -26.16 -5.88 6.40
CA VAL A 993 -26.73 -5.28 5.19
C VAL A 993 -27.49 -6.28 4.36
N LEU A 994 -28.72 -5.90 4.00
CA LEU A 994 -29.58 -6.64 3.09
C LEU A 994 -29.79 -5.81 1.82
N ASN A 995 -29.42 -6.35 0.67
CA ASN A 995 -29.67 -5.74 -0.63
C ASN A 995 -30.31 -6.74 -1.60
N ASN A 996 -31.46 -6.40 -2.17
CA ASN A 996 -32.16 -7.27 -3.13
C ASN A 996 -32.34 -8.72 -2.61
N VAL A 997 -32.98 -8.86 -1.45
CA VAL A 997 -33.29 -10.15 -0.81
C VAL A 997 -34.78 -10.43 -0.96
N ASN A 998 -35.17 -11.42 -1.77
CA ASN A 998 -36.57 -11.80 -2.00
C ASN A 998 -36.84 -13.27 -1.64
N LEU A 999 -37.39 -13.50 -0.46
CA LEU A 999 -37.70 -14.81 0.09
C LEU A 999 -39.20 -14.93 0.35
N GLU A 1000 -39.84 -15.91 -0.27
CA GLU A 1000 -41.29 -16.12 -0.19
C GLU A 1000 -41.61 -17.46 0.48
N SER A 1001 -42.67 -17.53 1.28
CA SER A 1001 -43.23 -18.80 1.73
C SER A 1001 -44.37 -19.23 0.81
N GLU A 1002 -44.68 -20.52 0.77
CA GLU A 1002 -45.79 -21.05 -0.06
C GLU A 1002 -47.16 -20.44 0.29
N ASP A 1003 -47.32 -19.95 1.53
CA ASP A 1003 -48.54 -19.31 2.03
C ASP A 1003 -48.45 -17.77 2.10
N GLY A 1004 -47.33 -17.16 1.68
CA GLY A 1004 -47.11 -15.71 1.69
C GLY A 1004 -46.88 -15.08 3.07
N THR A 1005 -46.60 -15.87 4.10
CA THR A 1005 -46.41 -15.44 5.51
C THR A 1005 -44.95 -15.30 5.95
N ALA A 1006 -44.00 -15.13 5.03
CA ALA A 1006 -42.60 -14.94 5.39
C ALA A 1006 -42.41 -13.67 6.26
N GLU A 1007 -41.61 -13.78 7.32
CA GLU A 1007 -41.33 -12.74 8.32
C GLU A 1007 -39.82 -12.60 8.60
N THR A 1008 -39.42 -11.43 9.12
CA THR A 1008 -38.07 -11.17 9.63
C THR A 1008 -38.10 -11.01 11.15
N TYR A 1009 -37.17 -11.67 11.84
CA TYR A 1009 -36.93 -11.53 13.28
C TYR A 1009 -35.57 -10.90 13.56
N CYS A 1010 -35.53 -9.82 14.35
CA CYS A 1010 -34.30 -9.21 14.85
C CYS A 1010 -34.30 -9.11 16.38
N ASN A 1011 -33.20 -9.49 17.03
CA ASN A 1011 -32.91 -9.23 18.43
C ASN A 1011 -31.48 -8.71 18.56
N SER A 1012 -31.31 -7.51 19.12
CA SER A 1012 -30.00 -6.87 19.35
C SER A 1012 -29.09 -6.90 18.12
N ALA A 1013 -29.66 -6.58 16.97
CA ALA A 1013 -29.00 -6.52 15.67
C ALA A 1013 -29.25 -5.14 15.05
N THR A 1014 -28.20 -4.51 14.55
CA THR A 1014 -28.28 -3.19 13.90
C THR A 1014 -27.71 -3.26 12.49
N GLY A 1015 -28.38 -2.58 11.57
CA GLY A 1015 -28.02 -2.57 10.16
C GLY A 1015 -28.96 -1.70 9.33
N PHE A 1016 -28.92 -1.88 8.03
CA PHE A 1016 -29.86 -1.23 7.11
C PHE A 1016 -30.14 -2.14 5.91
N HIS A 1017 -31.20 -1.84 5.19
CA HIS A 1017 -31.61 -2.58 4.01
C HIS A 1017 -32.01 -1.60 2.89
N TYR A 1018 -31.79 -1.99 1.65
CA TYR A 1018 -32.12 -1.17 0.47
C TYR A 1018 -32.35 -2.04 -0.77
N GLY A 1019 -33.08 -1.51 -1.76
CA GLY A 1019 -33.58 -2.29 -2.88
C GLY A 1019 -34.78 -3.16 -2.49
N VAL A 1020 -35.02 -4.26 -3.20
CA VAL A 1020 -36.17 -5.14 -2.92
C VAL A 1020 -35.83 -6.07 -1.76
N VAL A 1021 -36.40 -5.83 -0.57
CA VAL A 1021 -36.22 -6.70 0.61
C VAL A 1021 -37.58 -7.23 1.07
N HIS A 1022 -37.81 -8.52 0.82
CA HIS A 1022 -39.00 -9.26 1.22
C HIS A 1022 -38.58 -10.60 1.84
N PRO A 1023 -39.05 -10.95 3.05
CA PRO A 1023 -39.89 -10.13 3.93
C PRO A 1023 -39.18 -8.88 4.45
N SER A 1024 -39.95 -7.85 4.84
CA SER A 1024 -39.37 -6.58 5.32
C SER A 1024 -38.47 -6.81 6.53
N ALA A 1025 -37.35 -6.09 6.62
CA ALA A 1025 -36.35 -6.19 7.68
C ALA A 1025 -36.19 -4.89 8.47
N ASP A 1026 -37.28 -4.12 8.63
CA ASP A 1026 -37.29 -2.83 9.32
C ASP A 1026 -36.76 -2.90 10.77
N CYS A 1027 -36.81 -4.07 11.39
CA CYS A 1027 -36.26 -4.31 12.72
C CYS A 1027 -34.72 -4.17 12.83
N LEU A 1028 -33.99 -3.99 11.72
CA LEU A 1028 -32.56 -3.68 11.71
C LEU A 1028 -32.26 -2.20 11.96
N VAL A 1029 -33.22 -1.30 11.71
CA VAL A 1029 -33.02 0.15 11.76
C VAL A 1029 -33.28 0.68 13.18
N SER A 1030 -32.32 1.40 13.78
CA SER A 1030 -32.50 2.00 15.10
C SER A 1030 -33.38 3.26 15.03
N ASP A 1031 -34.26 3.46 16.02
CA ASP A 1031 -35.16 4.63 16.16
C ASP A 1031 -34.46 6.00 16.01
N LYS A 1032 -33.15 6.10 16.27
CA LYS A 1032 -32.39 7.35 16.08
C LYS A 1032 -32.23 7.79 14.62
N ILE A 1033 -32.40 6.88 13.66
CA ILE A 1033 -32.33 7.19 12.22
C ILE A 1033 -33.71 7.61 11.70
N LEU A 1034 -34.78 7.10 12.30
CA LEU A 1034 -36.17 7.35 11.86
C LEU A 1034 -36.60 8.81 12.04
N ASP A 1035 -36.10 9.51 13.06
CA ASP A 1035 -36.39 10.94 13.29
C ASP A 1035 -35.75 11.86 12.23
N THR A 1036 -34.74 11.39 11.51
CA THR A 1036 -34.09 12.15 10.42
C THR A 1036 -34.79 11.98 9.08
N LEU A 1037 -35.62 10.93 8.92
CA LEU A 1037 -36.28 10.55 7.67
C LEU A 1037 -37.72 11.07 7.54
N LEU A 1038 -38.26 11.76 8.55
CA LEU A 1038 -39.62 12.28 8.55
C LEU A 1038 -39.68 13.82 8.71
N ILE A 1039 -39.17 14.55 7.72
CA ILE A 1039 -39.53 15.98 7.55
C ILE A 1039 -40.66 16.08 6.52
N LYS A 1040 -41.84 16.47 6.99
CA LYS A 1040 -43.00 16.79 6.13
C LYS A 1040 -42.71 18.02 5.27
N PRO A 1041 -43.20 18.07 4.01
CA PRO A 1041 -43.07 19.26 3.18
C PRO A 1041 -44.04 20.33 3.67
N ASP A 1042 -43.53 21.44 4.19
CA ASP A 1042 -44.33 22.63 4.44
C ASP A 1042 -44.29 23.53 3.18
N ASN A 1043 -45.48 23.71 2.62
CA ASN A 1043 -45.78 24.68 1.57
C ASN A 1043 -45.54 26.10 2.09
N ASN A 1044 -44.78 26.93 1.36
CA ASN A 1044 -45.15 28.29 0.94
C ASN A 1044 -43.96 29.03 0.29
N ASP A 1045 -44.13 29.32 -1.00
CA ASP A 1045 -43.62 30.41 -1.87
C ASP A 1045 -43.03 31.70 -1.22
N PRO A 1046 -42.40 32.63 -1.98
CA PRO A 1046 -41.79 32.56 -3.33
C PRO A 1046 -40.44 33.32 -3.50
N ILE A 1047 -39.78 33.06 -4.63
CA ILE A 1047 -38.92 33.92 -5.48
C ILE A 1047 -38.59 35.34 -4.97
N HIS A 1048 -37.28 35.68 -4.86
CA HIS A 1048 -36.72 36.92 -5.44
C HIS A 1048 -35.17 36.90 -5.57
N THR A 1049 -34.74 37.14 -6.81
CA THR A 1049 -33.51 37.74 -7.36
C THR A 1049 -32.60 38.57 -6.45
N GLU A 1050 -31.27 38.38 -6.51
CA GLU A 1050 -30.26 39.27 -7.14
C GLU A 1050 -28.81 38.93 -6.70
N LEU A 1051 -27.90 39.03 -7.69
CA LEU A 1051 -26.42 38.97 -7.70
C LEU A 1051 -25.73 37.61 -7.67
#